data_AF-A0A5C6ZJG5-F1
#
_entry.id   AF-A0A5C6ZJG5-F1
#
_cell.length_a   1.000
_cell.length_b   1.000
_cell.length_c   1.000
_cell.angle_alpha   90.00
_cell.angle_beta   90.00
_cell.angle_gamma   90.00
#
_symmetry.space_group_name_H-M   'P 1'
#
loop_
_entity.id
_entity.type
_entity.pdbx_description
1 polymer ?
#
loop_
_entity_poly.entity_id
_entity_poly.type
_entity_poly.pdbx_seq_one_letter_code
_entity_poly.pdbx_strand_id
1 'polypeptide(L)'
;MKKLLLFIVSMTLALTAFSQSTYTVNTTDDLPDININDTVCADANGNCTFRAALQNANKTSNKDTIEFNISGSAPITIAINFDILPNITQPIIIDGRTQAQYAINNTPVIEILNEFLQYSDGIKLYGNSTGSELYGLCVVNFARMTSFPFNFGCGIISNTANHIIQSNYIGLRADGTTLGGNTGGGVSLVNLGGHLIGGIEPFQGNVISGNPSFGLNIGGSIINSYQSFNNVIQGNLFGTDATGTLNRGNRFNLQIVDSYNNTIGGNTPAARNIISGAKSTIDATVGTGLAIEGPASYGNKVIGNYIGTDITGTQSISNVRGGVLILFGANNNDIGTDIAGEGNVISGNGQYGVYLQGDVEIDPVDSNSIKGNYIGVDATGNAPLPNSLGIAMIFGVNNNNTVGGTTPNSKNVISGNTNAGIAITNGNNNQIIGNYIGTDASGTTAITNTIGISVKGGNTSIGGQGAASRNIISGNDTGLEIGENATIATVVKGNYIGLNALGTAAIPNTRGIWLLLTSTNSVIGGTNVLDRNIISGNSFGIFGEGSFHSIKNNYIGLNPSGTSAIPNAAGISFVSTATNTTIGGATALDRNIISGNSNFGIFVSGTSHTIQNNYIGLNSAGTAVIKNNNIGMRLFGTLTNTQISENTISGNGTVSSSARNVEFNSANGAHFFSNKVGTLPDGNTAVTNIGNGVVLATSSNNNIGGVSEIEGNIIGNHNLSGVLMAVTSSNNTFSHNNIGLGLDGVSDIGNGAIGILIIGSNTGNTIVNNTIANNQQGLVLDPAAGIPTQVTISENSIYNNSNLGIDLIGTTANDADDADAGVNNLQNTPEISTINFLGGTAVEITYAVPSAVTNSAYPLTIEFFGAINGQGKFFIESDTYAAPGSKTVTINLPAGFDSNDYLTLVATATDANGNTSEFGISTDSTLSVSQFENTGFKVYPNPVSNILFVKSPASESYSLRLSNALGQVVSTKKGELPSMSLDVTNLSKGLYFLNIDSENGNSKTIKFIKN
;
A
#
# COMPACT_ATOMS: atom_id res chain seq x y z
N MET A 1 15.83 -73.39 11.61
CA MET A 1 16.63 -74.35 12.39
C MET A 1 17.17 -73.60 13.60
N LYS A 2 16.96 -73.93 14.88
CA LYS A 2 16.48 -75.10 15.61
C LYS A 2 15.78 -74.61 16.91
N LYS A 3 14.82 -75.43 17.36
CA LYS A 3 14.00 -75.38 18.59
C LYS A 3 14.81 -75.44 19.90
N LEU A 4 14.23 -74.93 21.00
CA LEU A 4 13.97 -75.55 22.33
C LEU A 4 13.99 -74.43 23.42
N LEU A 5 13.21 -74.39 24.49
CA LEU A 5 12.18 -75.25 25.07
C LEU A 5 11.36 -74.36 26.06
N LEU A 6 10.06 -74.61 26.12
CA LEU A 6 9.09 -74.05 27.06
C LEU A 6 9.32 -74.65 28.46
N PHE A 7 9.42 -73.82 29.50
CA PHE A 7 9.24 -74.24 30.90
C PHE A 7 8.18 -73.32 31.52
N ILE A 8 6.94 -73.82 31.59
CA ILE A 8 5.85 -73.19 32.35
C ILE A 8 6.04 -73.63 33.80
N VAL A 9 6.48 -72.71 34.66
CA VAL A 9 6.28 -72.82 36.10
C VAL A 9 4.96 -72.10 36.39
N SER A 10 3.91 -72.88 36.69
CA SER A 10 2.66 -72.38 37.22
C SER A 10 2.88 -71.91 38.66
N MET A 11 3.28 -70.65 38.82
CA MET A 11 3.19 -69.98 40.10
C MET A 11 1.83 -69.29 40.13
N THR A 12 0.85 -69.92 40.77
CA THR A 12 -0.40 -69.26 41.15
C THR A 12 -0.06 -68.16 42.15
N LEU A 13 0.28 -66.96 41.67
CA LEU A 13 0.11 -65.75 42.45
C LEU A 13 -1.40 -65.59 42.63
N ALA A 14 -1.87 -65.78 43.86
CA ALA A 14 -3.12 -65.19 44.28
C ALA A 14 -2.96 -63.67 44.13
N LEU A 15 -3.44 -63.10 43.03
CA LEU A 15 -3.77 -61.68 43.00
C LEU A 15 -4.93 -61.50 43.97
N THR A 16 -4.63 -61.14 45.20
CA THR A 16 -5.61 -60.42 46.03
C THR A 16 -5.82 -59.07 45.34
N ALA A 17 -6.88 -58.97 44.54
CA ALA A 17 -7.43 -57.68 44.18
C ALA A 17 -7.85 -57.01 45.50
N PHE A 18 -7.06 -56.06 45.98
CA PHE A 18 -7.50 -55.18 47.05
C PHE A 18 -8.64 -54.33 46.48
N SER A 19 -9.75 -54.18 47.21
CA SER A 19 -10.79 -53.23 46.86
C SER A 19 -10.26 -51.80 47.05
N GLN A 20 -10.74 -50.86 46.24
CA GLN A 20 -10.57 -49.43 46.50
C GLN A 20 -11.05 -49.11 47.92
N SER A 21 -10.22 -48.44 48.70
CA SER A 21 -10.51 -48.05 50.08
C SER A 21 -10.89 -46.57 50.17
N THR A 22 -11.77 -46.24 51.11
CA THR A 22 -12.15 -44.86 51.43
C THR A 22 -11.67 -44.51 52.84
N TYR A 23 -10.89 -43.45 52.96
CA TYR A 23 -10.42 -42.91 54.24
C TYR A 23 -11.14 -41.58 54.51
N THR A 24 -11.97 -41.54 55.55
CA THR A 24 -12.74 -40.33 55.91
C THR A 24 -11.98 -39.52 56.95
N VAL A 25 -11.45 -38.37 56.54
CA VAL A 25 -10.81 -37.39 57.43
C VAL A 25 -11.88 -36.77 58.33
N ASN A 26 -11.71 -36.89 59.64
CA ASN A 26 -12.73 -36.49 60.63
C ASN A 26 -12.25 -35.48 61.69
N THR A 27 -10.98 -35.07 61.62
CA THR A 27 -10.37 -34.06 62.51
C THR A 27 -9.53 -33.06 61.71
N THR A 28 -9.25 -31.90 62.30
CA THR A 28 -8.31 -30.89 61.79
C THR A 28 -6.86 -31.13 62.22
N ASP A 29 -6.61 -32.16 63.05
CA ASP A 29 -5.26 -32.51 63.52
C ASP A 29 -4.35 -33.02 62.36
N ASP A 30 -3.03 -32.88 62.51
CA ASP A 30 -2.01 -33.28 61.54
C ASP A 30 -1.11 -34.43 62.04
N LEU A 31 -1.58 -35.22 63.00
CA LEU A 31 -0.82 -36.35 63.54
C LEU A 31 -0.69 -37.50 62.51
N PRO A 32 0.44 -38.23 62.48
CA PRO A 32 0.59 -39.40 61.63
C PRO A 32 -0.27 -40.56 62.13
N ASP A 33 -0.47 -41.55 61.27
CA ASP A 33 -1.06 -42.83 61.65
C ASP A 33 -0.22 -43.52 62.73
N ILE A 34 -0.87 -43.99 63.81
CA ILE A 34 -0.19 -44.59 64.96
C ILE A 34 0.42 -45.96 64.62
N ASN A 35 -0.14 -46.67 63.63
CA ASN A 35 0.32 -47.97 63.18
C ASN A 35 0.17 -48.13 61.66
N ILE A 36 1.16 -47.63 60.94
CA ILE A 36 1.17 -47.68 59.47
C ILE A 36 1.16 -49.10 58.86
N ASN A 37 1.25 -50.18 59.64
CA ASN A 37 1.21 -51.53 59.10
C ASN A 37 -0.18 -52.19 59.15
N ASP A 38 -1.19 -51.54 59.74
CA ASP A 38 -2.57 -52.04 59.72
C ASP A 38 -3.41 -51.42 58.59
N THR A 39 -4.72 -51.69 58.62
CA THR A 39 -5.70 -51.24 57.61
C THR A 39 -6.59 -50.10 58.12
N VAL A 40 -6.32 -49.57 59.31
CA VAL A 40 -7.14 -48.56 59.97
C VAL A 40 -6.45 -47.22 59.84
N CYS A 41 -7.16 -46.22 59.32
CA CYS A 41 -6.68 -44.84 59.40
C CYS A 41 -6.97 -44.29 60.80
N ALA A 42 -5.96 -44.25 61.66
CA ALA A 42 -6.09 -43.70 63.01
C ALA A 42 -4.78 -43.10 63.52
N ASP A 43 -4.85 -41.87 64.02
CA ASP A 43 -3.78 -41.24 64.78
C ASP A 43 -3.76 -41.71 66.24
N ALA A 44 -2.88 -41.12 67.05
CA ALA A 44 -2.78 -41.41 68.47
C ALA A 44 -4.07 -41.13 69.28
N ASN A 45 -5.00 -40.33 68.73
CA ASN A 45 -6.29 -39.98 69.33
C ASN A 45 -7.46 -40.84 68.77
N GLY A 46 -7.19 -41.75 67.84
CA GLY A 46 -8.22 -42.56 67.18
C GLY A 46 -8.95 -41.85 66.04
N ASN A 47 -8.46 -40.68 65.60
CA ASN A 47 -9.02 -39.92 64.49
C ASN A 47 -8.27 -40.22 63.19
N CYS A 48 -8.96 -40.16 62.05
CA CYS A 48 -8.30 -40.20 60.75
C CYS A 48 -7.96 -38.76 60.36
N THR A 49 -6.69 -38.38 60.48
CA THR A 49 -6.16 -37.08 60.02
C THR A 49 -5.93 -37.08 58.52
N PHE A 50 -5.81 -35.91 57.89
CA PHE A 50 -5.43 -35.84 56.48
C PHE A 50 -4.08 -36.52 56.20
N ARG A 51 -3.10 -36.34 57.10
CA ARG A 51 -1.80 -37.01 57.04
C ARG A 51 -1.93 -38.53 57.13
N ALA A 52 -2.66 -39.05 58.12
CA ALA A 52 -2.86 -40.48 58.29
C ALA A 52 -3.57 -41.09 57.06
N ALA A 53 -4.57 -40.39 56.51
CA ALA A 53 -5.26 -40.81 55.29
C ALA A 53 -4.30 -40.90 54.08
N LEU A 54 -3.43 -39.91 53.88
CA LEU A 54 -2.39 -39.95 52.84
C LEU A 54 -1.43 -41.13 53.03
N GLN A 55 -0.97 -41.36 54.26
CA GLN A 55 -0.05 -42.45 54.56
C GLN A 55 -0.70 -43.82 54.29
N ASN A 56 -1.99 -43.97 54.61
CA ASN A 56 -2.75 -45.19 54.33
C ASN A 56 -3.02 -45.42 52.84
N ALA A 57 -3.42 -44.38 52.10
CA ALA A 57 -3.63 -44.48 50.66
C ALA A 57 -2.36 -44.87 49.89
N ASN A 58 -1.19 -44.44 50.36
CA ASN A 58 0.10 -44.81 49.75
C ASN A 58 0.49 -46.30 49.91
N LYS A 59 -0.22 -47.08 50.74
CA LYS A 59 0.07 -48.51 50.96
C LYS A 59 -0.36 -49.39 49.79
N THR A 60 -1.38 -48.95 49.03
CA THR A 60 -2.00 -49.77 47.99
C THR A 60 -1.72 -49.19 46.62
N SER A 61 -1.67 -50.03 45.58
CA SER A 61 -1.62 -49.55 44.19
C SER A 61 -3.01 -49.17 43.65
N ASN A 62 -4.05 -49.22 44.48
CA ASN A 62 -5.40 -48.87 44.08
C ASN A 62 -5.56 -47.36 44.08
N LYS A 63 -6.55 -46.88 43.32
CA LYS A 63 -6.96 -45.49 43.34
C LYS A 63 -7.85 -45.19 44.55
N ASP A 64 -7.27 -45.22 45.74
CA ASP A 64 -7.99 -45.01 47.00
C ASP A 64 -8.57 -43.59 47.09
N THR A 65 -9.58 -43.40 47.93
CA THR A 65 -10.31 -42.14 48.08
C THR A 65 -10.16 -41.55 49.48
N ILE A 66 -9.82 -40.27 49.55
CA ILE A 66 -9.85 -39.47 50.78
C ILE A 66 -11.07 -38.55 50.72
N GLU A 67 -11.97 -38.72 51.69
CA GLU A 67 -13.16 -37.90 51.89
C GLU A 67 -13.06 -37.11 53.19
N PHE A 68 -13.89 -36.10 53.37
CA PHE A 68 -13.87 -35.21 54.53
C PHE A 68 -15.25 -35.18 55.19
N ASN A 69 -15.27 -35.45 56.50
CA ASN A 69 -16.44 -35.30 57.36
C ASN A 69 -16.00 -34.77 58.73
N ILE A 70 -15.45 -33.57 58.73
CA ILE A 70 -14.93 -32.91 59.92
C ILE A 70 -16.06 -32.12 60.59
N SER A 71 -16.18 -32.28 61.91
CA SER A 71 -17.17 -31.53 62.71
C SER A 71 -16.74 -30.07 62.87
N GLY A 72 -17.68 -29.13 62.72
CA GLY A 72 -17.42 -27.70 62.90
C GLY A 72 -18.12 -26.80 61.87
N SER A 73 -17.80 -25.51 61.89
CA SER A 73 -18.27 -24.53 60.90
C SER A 73 -17.19 -24.23 59.87
N ALA A 74 -17.57 -24.11 58.59
CA ALA A 74 -16.66 -23.67 57.54
C ALA A 74 -16.23 -22.20 57.73
N PRO A 75 -15.01 -21.80 57.29
CA PRO A 75 -13.99 -22.67 56.69
C PRO A 75 -13.33 -23.61 57.71
N ILE A 76 -13.05 -24.84 57.29
CA ILE A 76 -12.39 -25.86 58.11
C ILE A 76 -10.91 -25.87 57.74
N THR A 77 -10.06 -25.38 58.65
CA THR A 77 -8.61 -25.29 58.42
C THR A 77 -7.90 -26.49 59.05
N ILE A 78 -7.21 -27.27 58.21
CA ILE A 78 -6.24 -28.29 58.59
C ILE A 78 -4.86 -27.63 58.58
N ALA A 79 -4.36 -27.33 59.77
CA ALA A 79 -3.05 -26.73 59.97
C ALA A 79 -1.95 -27.79 59.92
N ILE A 80 -1.09 -27.72 58.91
CA ILE A 80 0.09 -28.59 58.78
C ILE A 80 1.16 -28.10 59.77
N ASN A 81 1.28 -28.83 60.87
CA ASN A 81 2.08 -28.48 62.03
C ASN A 81 2.73 -29.71 62.72
N PHE A 82 2.78 -30.87 62.07
CA PHE A 82 3.56 -32.00 62.57
C PHE A 82 4.91 -32.12 61.85
N ASP A 83 4.86 -32.27 60.53
CA ASP A 83 6.03 -32.39 59.64
C ASP A 83 5.62 -31.98 58.21
N ILE A 84 6.53 -32.06 57.23
CA ILE A 84 6.17 -31.92 55.82
C ILE A 84 5.08 -32.94 55.43
N LEU A 85 4.13 -32.56 54.56
CA LEU A 85 3.10 -33.51 54.10
C LEU A 85 3.74 -34.73 53.41
N PRO A 86 3.22 -35.96 53.66
CA PRO A 86 3.67 -37.15 52.95
C PRO A 86 3.51 -36.98 51.44
N ASN A 87 4.49 -37.45 50.66
CA ASN A 87 4.34 -37.51 49.20
C ASN A 87 3.23 -38.51 48.87
N ILE A 88 2.39 -38.19 47.88
CA ILE A 88 1.45 -39.14 47.30
C ILE A 88 2.24 -39.99 46.30
N THR A 89 2.32 -41.29 46.52
CA THR A 89 3.13 -42.23 45.72
C THR A 89 2.30 -43.22 44.92
N GLN A 90 0.98 -43.20 45.07
CA GLN A 90 0.02 -44.08 44.42
C GLN A 90 -1.16 -43.25 43.89
N PRO A 91 -1.93 -43.73 42.90
CA PRO A 91 -3.08 -42.99 42.38
C PRO A 91 -4.08 -42.73 43.51
N ILE A 92 -4.64 -41.53 43.60
CA ILE A 92 -5.56 -41.19 44.70
C ILE A 92 -6.66 -40.24 44.22
N ILE A 93 -7.81 -40.29 44.87
CA ILE A 93 -8.84 -39.24 44.80
C ILE A 93 -8.84 -38.51 46.13
N ILE A 94 -8.61 -37.19 46.13
CA ILE A 94 -8.79 -36.34 47.31
C ILE A 94 -9.98 -35.43 47.02
N ASP A 95 -11.10 -35.66 47.71
CA ASP A 95 -12.35 -34.98 47.40
C ASP A 95 -12.87 -34.14 48.57
N GLY A 96 -12.45 -32.88 48.62
CA GLY A 96 -12.94 -31.88 49.57
C GLY A 96 -14.42 -31.52 49.40
N ARG A 97 -15.06 -31.91 48.28
CA ARG A 97 -16.49 -31.66 48.03
C ARG A 97 -17.39 -32.55 48.88
N THR A 98 -16.83 -33.62 49.44
CA THR A 98 -17.52 -34.55 50.33
C THR A 98 -17.87 -33.92 51.69
N GLN A 99 -17.16 -32.85 52.08
CA GLN A 99 -17.50 -32.08 53.27
C GLN A 99 -18.86 -31.39 53.09
N ALA A 100 -19.80 -31.62 54.03
CA ALA A 100 -21.20 -31.20 53.90
C ALA A 100 -21.41 -29.71 53.55
N GLN A 101 -20.56 -28.82 54.08
CA GLN A 101 -20.64 -27.37 53.85
C GLN A 101 -20.27 -26.97 52.41
N TYR A 102 -19.55 -27.82 51.66
CA TYR A 102 -19.27 -27.59 50.24
C TYR A 102 -20.58 -27.52 49.43
N ALA A 103 -21.52 -28.44 49.68
CA ALA A 103 -22.80 -28.52 48.97
C ALA A 103 -23.70 -27.29 49.17
N ILE A 104 -23.47 -26.51 50.24
CA ILE A 104 -24.22 -25.28 50.52
C ILE A 104 -23.68 -24.13 49.68
N ASN A 105 -22.34 -24.01 49.58
CA ASN A 105 -21.68 -22.85 49.01
C ASN A 105 -21.23 -23.06 47.56
N ASN A 106 -21.14 -24.30 47.08
CA ASN A 106 -20.48 -24.69 45.82
C ASN A 106 -19.05 -24.14 45.68
N THR A 107 -18.36 -23.98 46.81
CA THR A 107 -16.98 -23.50 46.88
C THR A 107 -16.18 -24.36 47.85
N PRO A 108 -14.84 -24.44 47.69
CA PRO A 108 -13.95 -25.06 48.66
C PRO A 108 -14.21 -24.58 50.10
N VAL A 109 -14.25 -25.53 51.03
CA VAL A 109 -14.42 -25.26 52.48
C VAL A 109 -13.32 -25.89 53.34
N ILE A 110 -12.53 -26.81 52.77
CA ILE A 110 -11.37 -27.43 53.41
C ILE A 110 -10.14 -26.60 53.07
N GLU A 111 -9.50 -25.99 54.05
CA GLU A 111 -8.22 -25.29 53.89
C GLU A 111 -7.07 -26.16 54.39
N ILE A 112 -6.14 -26.50 53.51
CA ILE A 112 -4.85 -27.08 53.84
C ILE A 112 -3.86 -25.92 53.93
N LEU A 113 -3.46 -25.61 55.17
CA LEU A 113 -2.64 -24.45 55.48
C LEU A 113 -1.36 -24.87 56.18
N ASN A 114 -0.23 -24.34 55.73
CA ASN A 114 1.05 -24.48 56.45
C ASN A 114 1.18 -23.43 57.58
N GLU A 115 1.35 -23.86 58.83
CA GLU A 115 1.59 -22.96 60.00
C GLU A 115 3.08 -22.76 60.33
N PHE A 116 3.97 -23.09 59.38
CA PHE A 116 5.41 -22.80 59.42
C PHE A 116 6.22 -23.52 60.53
N LEU A 117 6.21 -24.85 60.54
CA LEU A 117 7.22 -25.59 61.31
C LEU A 117 8.43 -26.03 60.47
N GLN A 118 8.26 -26.30 59.17
CA GLN A 118 9.33 -26.66 58.24
C GLN A 118 9.02 -26.21 56.80
N TYR A 119 10.08 -25.98 56.02
CA TYR A 119 9.94 -25.52 54.64
C TYR A 119 9.63 -26.67 53.66
N SER A 120 8.48 -26.63 52.99
CA SER A 120 8.10 -27.61 51.96
C SER A 120 7.10 -27.06 50.95
N ASP A 121 6.95 -27.80 49.84
CA ASP A 121 5.78 -27.71 48.97
C ASP A 121 4.55 -28.33 49.67
N GLY A 122 3.35 -28.01 49.19
CA GLY A 122 2.10 -28.59 49.70
C GLY A 122 1.87 -30.02 49.24
N ILE A 123 0.85 -30.22 48.41
CA ILE A 123 0.50 -31.55 47.90
C ILE A 123 1.51 -31.96 46.82
N LYS A 124 2.19 -33.09 47.03
CA LYS A 124 3.24 -33.63 46.15
C LYS A 124 2.80 -34.94 45.51
N LEU A 125 2.51 -34.93 44.21
CA LEU A 125 2.10 -36.10 43.41
C LEU A 125 3.32 -36.75 42.75
N TYR A 126 3.93 -37.70 43.44
CA TYR A 126 5.18 -38.38 43.05
C TYR A 126 5.01 -39.90 42.83
N GLY A 127 6.10 -40.59 42.49
CA GLY A 127 6.13 -42.04 42.38
C GLY A 127 5.18 -42.59 41.31
N ASN A 128 4.24 -43.43 41.69
CA ASN A 128 3.25 -44.05 40.80
C ASN A 128 1.88 -43.36 40.84
N SER A 129 1.81 -42.09 41.26
CA SER A 129 0.53 -41.38 41.46
C SER A 129 -0.19 -40.91 40.18
N THR A 130 0.26 -41.36 38.99
CA THR A 130 -0.39 -41.09 37.70
C THR A 130 -1.89 -41.38 37.76
N GLY A 131 -2.71 -40.45 37.27
CA GLY A 131 -4.17 -40.58 37.30
C GLY A 131 -4.83 -40.04 38.57
N SER A 132 -4.09 -39.44 39.51
CA SER A 132 -4.68 -38.85 40.72
C SER A 132 -5.64 -37.69 40.44
N GLU A 133 -6.62 -37.50 41.31
CA GLU A 133 -7.68 -36.49 41.20
C GLU A 133 -7.79 -35.66 42.48
N LEU A 134 -7.80 -34.33 42.36
CA LEU A 134 -7.85 -33.38 43.47
C LEU A 134 -9.03 -32.43 43.30
N TYR A 135 -9.97 -32.43 44.25
CA TYR A 135 -11.21 -31.65 44.19
C TYR A 135 -11.46 -30.80 45.44
N GLY A 136 -11.90 -29.55 45.25
CA GLY A 136 -12.59 -28.78 46.29
C GLY A 136 -11.73 -28.30 47.47
N LEU A 137 -10.41 -28.18 47.30
CA LEU A 137 -9.47 -27.81 48.36
C LEU A 137 -9.03 -26.34 48.26
N CYS A 138 -8.77 -25.71 49.41
CA CYS A 138 -7.95 -24.50 49.47
C CYS A 138 -6.52 -24.87 49.88
N VAL A 139 -5.51 -24.50 49.10
CA VAL A 139 -4.09 -24.82 49.39
C VAL A 139 -3.29 -23.53 49.48
N VAL A 140 -2.84 -23.21 50.69
CA VAL A 140 -2.34 -21.87 51.04
C VAL A 140 -1.11 -21.90 51.95
N ASN A 141 -0.31 -20.83 51.85
CA ASN A 141 0.81 -20.52 52.75
C ASN A 141 2.01 -21.50 52.73
N PHE A 142 2.15 -22.34 51.70
CA PHE A 142 3.31 -23.24 51.58
C PHE A 142 4.59 -22.49 51.17
N ALA A 143 5.72 -22.87 51.78
CA ALA A 143 6.99 -22.15 51.61
C ALA A 143 8.21 -23.07 51.68
N ARG A 144 9.15 -22.95 50.73
CA ARG A 144 10.40 -23.75 50.69
C ARG A 144 11.65 -23.11 51.29
N MET A 145 11.69 -21.77 51.45
CA MET A 145 12.82 -21.03 52.04
C MET A 145 12.33 -19.69 52.63
N THR A 146 13.19 -18.97 53.36
CA THR A 146 12.93 -17.61 53.89
C THR A 146 13.58 -16.47 53.12
N SER A 147 14.57 -16.72 52.28
CA SER A 147 15.35 -15.67 51.59
C SER A 147 14.98 -15.53 50.11
N PHE A 148 14.51 -14.33 49.78
CA PHE A 148 14.43 -13.83 48.41
C PHE A 148 15.80 -13.92 47.71
N PRO A 149 15.91 -14.33 46.43
CA PRO A 149 14.85 -14.59 45.45
C PRO A 149 14.38 -16.05 45.32
N PHE A 150 14.77 -16.97 46.23
CA PHE A 150 14.59 -18.42 46.05
C PHE A 150 13.43 -19.05 46.86
N ASN A 151 12.45 -18.25 47.29
CA ASN A 151 11.26 -18.75 48.00
C ASN A 151 10.32 -19.46 47.02
N PHE A 152 10.46 -20.78 46.84
CA PHE A 152 9.72 -21.54 45.80
C PHE A 152 8.70 -22.55 46.36
N GLY A 153 7.97 -22.23 47.44
CA GLY A 153 6.88 -23.11 47.88
C GLY A 153 5.74 -23.15 46.88
N CYS A 154 5.47 -24.32 46.29
CA CYS A 154 4.30 -24.58 45.47
C CYS A 154 3.15 -25.14 46.31
N GLY A 155 1.91 -24.73 46.03
CA GLY A 155 0.73 -25.33 46.65
C GLY A 155 0.56 -26.80 46.23
N ILE A 156 0.63 -27.07 44.93
CA ILE A 156 0.60 -28.41 44.35
C ILE A 156 1.79 -28.59 43.40
N ILE A 157 2.46 -29.73 43.50
CA ILE A 157 3.54 -30.10 42.57
C ILE A 157 3.38 -31.55 42.12
N SER A 158 3.61 -31.80 40.83
CA SER A 158 3.60 -33.15 40.26
C SER A 158 4.82 -33.43 39.39
N ASN A 159 5.30 -34.66 39.49
CA ASN A 159 6.20 -35.30 38.52
C ASN A 159 5.62 -36.62 38.00
N THR A 160 4.30 -36.80 38.07
CA THR A 160 3.53 -37.92 37.50
C THR A 160 2.47 -37.38 36.51
N ALA A 161 1.74 -38.24 35.78
CA ALA A 161 0.93 -37.85 34.60
C ALA A 161 -0.60 -37.96 34.82
N ASN A 162 -1.40 -37.48 33.87
CA ASN A 162 -2.85 -37.73 33.77
C ASN A 162 -3.68 -37.33 35.01
N HIS A 163 -3.30 -36.28 35.72
CA HIS A 163 -4.08 -35.81 36.88
C HIS A 163 -5.29 -34.98 36.50
N ILE A 164 -6.32 -35.03 37.35
CA ILE A 164 -7.45 -34.09 37.33
C ILE A 164 -7.33 -33.17 38.54
N ILE A 165 -7.30 -31.85 38.32
CA ILE A 165 -7.27 -30.85 39.40
C ILE A 165 -8.42 -29.89 39.13
N GLN A 166 -9.46 -29.91 39.96
CA GLN A 166 -10.71 -29.18 39.73
C GLN A 166 -11.28 -28.56 41.00
N SER A 167 -12.03 -27.46 40.83
CA SER A 167 -12.76 -26.82 41.92
C SER A 167 -11.88 -26.36 43.09
N ASN A 168 -10.58 -26.17 42.91
CA ASN A 168 -9.66 -25.82 44.01
C ASN A 168 -9.37 -24.32 44.06
N TYR A 169 -9.13 -23.77 45.24
CA TYR A 169 -8.57 -22.43 45.46
C TYR A 169 -7.10 -22.54 45.87
N ILE A 170 -6.18 -22.04 45.05
CA ILE A 170 -4.74 -22.22 45.26
C ILE A 170 -4.09 -20.84 45.41
N GLY A 171 -3.71 -20.52 46.65
CA GLY A 171 -3.21 -19.20 47.05
C GLY A 171 -4.31 -18.20 47.49
N LEU A 172 -5.58 -18.61 47.50
CA LEU A 172 -6.68 -17.88 48.15
C LEU A 172 -7.28 -18.71 49.29
N ARG A 173 -7.83 -18.02 50.28
CA ARG A 173 -8.65 -18.62 51.34
C ARG A 173 -10.00 -19.08 50.79
N ALA A 174 -10.72 -19.88 51.59
CA ALA A 174 -12.03 -20.45 51.25
C ALA A 174 -13.11 -19.40 50.94
N ASP A 175 -12.94 -18.15 51.39
CA ASP A 175 -13.80 -17.03 51.01
C ASP A 175 -13.65 -16.59 49.54
N GLY A 176 -12.67 -17.15 48.81
CA GLY A 176 -12.40 -16.87 47.41
C GLY A 176 -11.85 -15.47 47.13
N THR A 177 -11.53 -14.68 48.15
CA THR A 177 -11.12 -13.26 47.98
C THR A 177 -9.89 -12.89 48.81
N THR A 178 -9.68 -13.50 49.98
CA THR A 178 -8.55 -13.22 50.87
C THR A 178 -7.30 -13.96 50.37
N LEU A 179 -6.18 -13.22 50.26
CA LEU A 179 -4.90 -13.79 49.85
C LEU A 179 -4.35 -14.73 50.93
N GLY A 180 -4.04 -15.95 50.53
CA GLY A 180 -3.27 -16.95 51.31
C GLY A 180 -2.08 -17.46 50.51
N GLY A 181 -1.51 -16.62 49.64
CA GLY A 181 -0.54 -16.99 48.61
C GLY A 181 0.56 -17.92 49.11
N ASN A 182 0.89 -18.95 48.34
CA ASN A 182 2.09 -19.73 48.58
C ASN A 182 3.31 -18.85 48.29
N THR A 183 4.48 -19.13 48.88
CA THR A 183 5.63 -18.19 48.73
C THR A 183 6.32 -18.30 47.37
N GLY A 184 6.03 -19.34 46.59
CA GLY A 184 6.47 -19.54 45.22
C GLY A 184 5.29 -19.59 44.24
N GLY A 185 4.85 -20.79 43.91
CA GLY A 185 3.86 -21.05 42.85
C GLY A 185 2.53 -21.62 43.36
N GLY A 186 1.50 -21.58 42.51
CA GLY A 186 0.24 -22.28 42.78
C GLY A 186 0.38 -23.78 42.49
N VAL A 187 0.44 -24.11 41.20
CA VAL A 187 0.56 -25.48 40.68
C VAL A 187 1.80 -25.57 39.79
N SER A 188 2.65 -26.58 40.00
CA SER A 188 3.79 -26.87 39.14
C SER A 188 3.70 -28.30 38.59
N LEU A 189 3.58 -28.42 37.28
CA LEU A 189 3.55 -29.67 36.54
C LEU A 189 4.87 -29.79 35.79
N VAL A 190 5.67 -30.79 36.15
CA VAL A 190 7.03 -30.92 35.62
C VAL A 190 7.17 -32.26 34.93
N ASN A 191 7.67 -32.21 33.70
CA ASN A 191 8.21 -33.34 32.96
C ASN A 191 7.22 -34.41 32.46
N LEU A 192 5.90 -34.14 32.33
CA LEU A 192 4.88 -35.15 31.95
C LEU A 192 3.58 -34.54 31.37
N GLY A 193 2.66 -35.38 30.90
CA GLY A 193 1.49 -34.95 30.13
C GLY A 193 0.13 -35.54 30.50
N GLY A 194 -0.91 -35.01 29.86
CA GLY A 194 -2.30 -35.49 29.97
C GLY A 194 -3.09 -34.95 31.16
N HIS A 195 -2.61 -33.90 31.82
CA HIS A 195 -3.33 -33.28 32.94
C HIS A 195 -4.58 -32.53 32.48
N LEU A 196 -5.67 -32.64 33.24
CA LEU A 196 -6.85 -31.80 33.14
C LEU A 196 -6.90 -30.84 34.33
N ILE A 197 -6.68 -29.56 34.07
CA ILE A 197 -6.73 -28.49 35.07
C ILE A 197 -7.99 -27.67 34.83
N GLY A 198 -8.93 -27.78 35.77
CA GLY A 198 -10.28 -27.23 35.66
C GLY A 198 -11.21 -28.14 34.87
N GLY A 199 -12.31 -27.60 34.37
CA GLY A 199 -13.35 -28.36 33.69
C GLY A 199 -14.42 -27.46 33.08
N ILE A 200 -15.32 -28.06 32.31
CA ILE A 200 -16.39 -27.34 31.58
C ILE A 200 -17.75 -27.40 32.29
N GLU A 201 -17.90 -28.26 33.29
CA GLU A 201 -19.13 -28.24 34.09
C GLU A 201 -19.06 -27.10 35.13
N PRO A 202 -20.22 -26.56 35.55
CA PRO A 202 -20.27 -25.54 36.59
C PRO A 202 -19.42 -25.90 37.82
N PHE A 203 -18.65 -24.92 38.31
CA PHE A 203 -17.79 -25.04 39.50
C PHE A 203 -16.62 -26.03 39.39
N GLN A 204 -16.32 -26.62 38.22
CA GLN A 204 -15.10 -27.43 38.02
C GLN A 204 -13.82 -26.58 37.87
N GLY A 205 -13.95 -25.28 37.57
CA GLY A 205 -12.84 -24.35 37.48
C GLY A 205 -12.05 -24.20 38.78
N ASN A 206 -10.72 -24.10 38.68
CA ASN A 206 -9.89 -23.70 39.81
C ASN A 206 -9.76 -22.17 39.86
N VAL A 207 -9.49 -21.63 41.06
CA VAL A 207 -9.04 -20.24 41.26
C VAL A 207 -7.60 -20.28 41.74
N ILE A 208 -6.66 -19.84 40.89
CA ILE A 208 -5.22 -19.95 41.16
C ILE A 208 -4.63 -18.55 41.15
N SER A 209 -4.42 -17.99 42.33
CA SER A 209 -4.23 -16.55 42.53
C SER A 209 -3.37 -16.25 43.76
N GLY A 210 -2.74 -15.08 43.79
CA GLY A 210 -1.98 -14.59 44.94
C GLY A 210 -0.58 -15.19 45.12
N ASN A 211 -0.09 -15.99 44.16
CA ASN A 211 1.23 -16.62 44.24
C ASN A 211 2.31 -15.72 43.59
N PRO A 212 3.42 -15.39 44.28
CA PRO A 212 4.37 -14.37 43.87
C PRO A 212 5.31 -14.79 42.72
N SER A 213 5.36 -16.08 42.35
CA SER A 213 6.11 -16.57 41.19
C SER A 213 5.18 -16.89 40.02
N PHE A 214 4.36 -17.93 40.14
CA PHE A 214 3.44 -18.34 39.07
C PHE A 214 2.13 -18.92 39.62
N GLY A 215 1.04 -18.79 38.87
CA GLY A 215 -0.20 -19.51 39.13
C GLY A 215 -0.04 -20.98 38.74
N LEU A 216 0.09 -21.25 37.45
CA LEU A 216 0.38 -22.58 36.89
C LEU A 216 1.68 -22.57 36.08
N ASN A 217 2.59 -23.49 36.39
CA ASN A 217 3.78 -23.77 35.60
C ASN A 217 3.68 -25.14 34.92
N ILE A 218 3.86 -25.18 33.61
CA ILE A 218 3.98 -26.39 32.78
C ILE A 218 5.43 -26.43 32.29
N GLY A 219 6.27 -27.12 33.06
CA GLY A 219 7.72 -27.10 32.87
C GLY A 219 8.24 -28.35 32.16
N GLY A 220 9.19 -28.12 31.27
CA GLY A 220 10.05 -29.12 30.65
C GLY A 220 11.52 -28.70 30.70
N SER A 221 12.40 -29.59 30.24
CA SER A 221 13.85 -29.39 30.14
C SER A 221 14.41 -30.09 28.91
N ILE A 222 15.05 -29.31 28.02
CA ILE A 222 15.74 -29.82 26.83
C ILE A 222 16.93 -30.74 27.15
N ILE A 223 17.63 -30.49 28.26
CA ILE A 223 18.87 -31.21 28.62
C ILE A 223 18.57 -32.67 28.97
N ASN A 224 17.41 -32.92 29.55
CA ASN A 224 17.04 -34.23 30.08
C ASN A 224 15.88 -34.90 29.31
N SER A 225 15.48 -34.35 28.15
CA SER A 225 14.35 -34.84 27.33
C SER A 225 13.05 -35.00 28.11
N TYR A 226 12.83 -34.14 29.10
CA TYR A 226 11.65 -34.18 29.94
C TYR A 226 10.73 -33.03 29.57
N GLN A 227 9.73 -33.28 28.74
CA GLN A 227 8.83 -32.24 28.24
C GLN A 227 7.42 -32.52 28.73
N SER A 228 6.68 -31.49 29.12
CA SER A 228 5.27 -31.63 29.47
C SER A 228 4.40 -31.45 28.23
N PHE A 229 3.37 -32.28 28.06
CA PHE A 229 2.59 -32.28 26.81
C PHE A 229 1.13 -32.68 26.97
N ASN A 230 0.29 -32.34 25.98
CA ASN A 230 -1.11 -32.75 25.92
C ASN A 230 -1.93 -32.42 27.18
N ASN A 231 -1.57 -31.34 27.89
CA ASN A 231 -2.35 -30.87 29.02
C ASN A 231 -3.54 -30.03 28.54
N VAL A 232 -4.67 -30.11 29.24
CA VAL A 232 -5.88 -29.32 28.98
C VAL A 232 -6.19 -28.46 30.19
N ILE A 233 -6.21 -27.15 29.99
CA ILE A 233 -6.42 -26.15 31.02
C ILE A 233 -7.67 -25.36 30.65
N GLN A 234 -8.78 -25.56 31.34
CA GLN A 234 -10.07 -25.00 30.94
C GLN A 234 -10.95 -24.58 32.12
N GLY A 235 -11.74 -23.52 31.94
CA GLY A 235 -12.70 -23.04 32.93
C GLY A 235 -12.11 -22.44 34.21
N ASN A 236 -10.81 -22.10 34.23
CA ASN A 236 -10.14 -21.61 35.45
C ASN A 236 -10.11 -20.07 35.53
N LEU A 237 -9.96 -19.58 36.77
CA LEU A 237 -9.66 -18.19 37.08
C LEU A 237 -8.22 -18.07 37.58
N PHE A 238 -7.38 -17.32 36.86
CA PHE A 238 -6.01 -17.04 37.24
C PHE A 238 -5.82 -15.56 37.54
N GLY A 239 -5.27 -15.27 38.72
CA GLY A 239 -4.90 -13.91 39.15
C GLY A 239 -6.10 -12.99 39.45
N THR A 240 -7.29 -13.57 39.58
CA THR A 240 -8.52 -12.89 40.04
C THR A 240 -9.04 -13.57 41.32
N ASP A 241 -10.00 -12.93 41.98
CA ASP A 241 -10.82 -13.57 43.00
C ASP A 241 -11.77 -14.60 42.38
N ALA A 242 -12.51 -15.35 43.21
CA ALA A 242 -13.44 -16.37 42.74
C ALA A 242 -14.63 -15.81 41.92
N THR A 243 -14.88 -14.50 41.96
CA THR A 243 -15.88 -13.85 41.10
C THR A 243 -15.34 -13.48 39.72
N GLY A 244 -14.02 -13.46 39.54
CA GLY A 244 -13.36 -13.03 38.31
C GLY A 244 -13.40 -11.52 38.09
N THR A 245 -13.64 -10.71 39.14
CA THR A 245 -13.82 -9.26 39.03
C THR A 245 -12.78 -8.45 39.79
N LEU A 246 -12.05 -9.06 40.72
CA LEU A 246 -11.06 -8.37 41.56
C LEU A 246 -9.65 -8.91 41.32
N ASN A 247 -8.68 -8.00 41.16
CA ASN A 247 -7.27 -8.37 40.98
C ASN A 247 -6.71 -9.08 42.24
N ARG A 248 -6.25 -10.31 42.04
CA ARG A 248 -5.51 -11.14 43.00
C ARG A 248 -4.31 -11.80 42.31
N GLY A 249 -3.63 -11.05 41.44
CA GLY A 249 -2.64 -11.54 40.50
C GLY A 249 -1.54 -12.42 41.07
N ASN A 250 -1.10 -13.38 40.27
CA ASN A 250 0.22 -14.00 40.40
C ASN A 250 1.26 -13.16 39.64
N ARG A 251 2.57 -13.44 39.73
CA ARG A 251 3.56 -12.78 38.85
C ARG A 251 3.45 -13.26 37.40
N PHE A 252 3.44 -14.58 37.18
CA PHE A 252 2.97 -15.20 35.95
C PHE A 252 1.64 -15.89 36.26
N ASN A 253 0.55 -15.61 35.56
CA ASN A 253 -0.66 -16.39 35.81
C ASN A 253 -0.51 -17.82 35.30
N LEU A 254 0.06 -17.98 34.11
CA LEU A 254 0.41 -19.29 33.54
C LEU A 254 1.75 -19.20 32.77
N GLN A 255 2.58 -20.22 32.89
CA GLN A 255 3.85 -20.33 32.15
C GLN A 255 3.99 -21.75 31.55
N ILE A 256 4.42 -21.80 30.28
CA ILE A 256 4.79 -23.01 29.55
C ILE A 256 6.26 -22.87 29.20
N VAL A 257 7.09 -23.81 29.65
CA VAL A 257 8.53 -23.81 29.39
C VAL A 257 8.91 -25.15 28.77
N ASP A 258 9.55 -25.13 27.62
CA ASP A 258 10.01 -26.32 26.88
C ASP A 258 8.98 -27.46 26.85
N SER A 259 7.73 -27.13 26.51
CA SER A 259 6.58 -28.01 26.62
C SER A 259 5.63 -27.81 25.45
N TYR A 260 5.05 -28.89 24.92
CA TYR A 260 4.40 -28.88 23.60
C TYR A 260 2.99 -29.47 23.60
N ASN A 261 2.18 -29.14 22.60
CA ASN A 261 0.82 -29.65 22.42
C ASN A 261 -0.14 -29.44 23.61
N ASN A 262 0.06 -28.40 24.42
CA ASN A 262 -0.85 -28.07 25.52
C ASN A 262 -2.00 -27.20 25.00
N THR A 263 -3.21 -27.39 25.53
CA THR A 263 -4.41 -26.61 25.19
C THR A 263 -4.85 -25.79 26.39
N ILE A 264 -4.89 -24.47 26.22
CA ILE A 264 -5.31 -23.49 27.20
C ILE A 264 -6.61 -22.89 26.69
N GLY A 265 -7.72 -23.28 27.32
CA GLY A 265 -9.08 -22.87 27.01
C GLY A 265 -9.80 -23.86 26.09
N GLY A 266 -10.77 -23.36 25.34
CA GLY A 266 -11.57 -24.16 24.40
C GLY A 266 -12.58 -23.29 23.65
N ASN A 267 -13.32 -23.91 22.72
CA ASN A 267 -14.25 -23.20 21.82
C ASN A 267 -15.62 -22.89 22.44
N THR A 268 -15.83 -23.14 23.74
CA THR A 268 -17.08 -22.85 24.45
C THR A 268 -16.84 -21.84 25.58
N PRO A 269 -17.86 -21.04 25.96
CA PRO A 269 -17.74 -20.15 27.11
C PRO A 269 -17.37 -20.86 28.42
N ALA A 270 -17.75 -22.13 28.59
CA ALA A 270 -17.44 -22.90 29.78
C ALA A 270 -15.96 -23.35 29.85
N ALA A 271 -15.31 -23.56 28.70
CA ALA A 271 -13.89 -23.91 28.65
C ALA A 271 -12.95 -22.70 28.84
N ARG A 272 -13.48 -21.48 28.76
CA ARG A 272 -12.74 -20.23 28.85
C ARG A 272 -12.01 -20.09 30.19
N ASN A 273 -10.70 -19.83 30.14
CA ASN A 273 -10.00 -19.32 31.31
C ASN A 273 -10.04 -17.78 31.35
N ILE A 274 -10.05 -17.24 32.56
CA ILE A 274 -9.79 -15.81 32.82
C ILE A 274 -8.35 -15.69 33.34
N ILE A 275 -7.48 -15.00 32.61
CA ILE A 275 -6.05 -14.92 32.89
C ILE A 275 -5.65 -13.45 33.05
N SER A 276 -5.79 -12.93 34.27
CA SER A 276 -5.82 -11.48 34.50
C SER A 276 -5.15 -11.06 35.79
N GLY A 277 -4.84 -9.77 35.92
CA GLY A 277 -4.35 -9.16 37.14
C GLY A 277 -2.88 -9.44 37.47
N ALA A 278 -2.13 -10.11 36.59
CA ALA A 278 -0.75 -10.51 36.88
C ALA A 278 0.12 -9.32 37.26
N LYS A 279 0.83 -9.45 38.39
CA LYS A 279 1.65 -8.39 38.99
C LYS A 279 2.78 -8.99 39.83
N SER A 280 3.87 -8.25 39.96
CA SER A 280 4.94 -8.56 40.90
C SER A 280 4.93 -7.61 42.10
N THR A 281 5.29 -8.14 43.27
CA THR A 281 5.40 -7.37 44.51
C THR A 281 6.73 -6.61 44.64
N ILE A 282 7.71 -6.92 43.78
CA ILE A 282 9.07 -6.36 43.82
C ILE A 282 9.42 -5.51 42.60
N ASP A 283 8.65 -5.60 41.52
CA ASP A 283 8.89 -4.89 40.26
C ASP A 283 7.55 -4.56 39.61
N ALA A 284 7.19 -3.28 39.62
CA ALA A 284 5.92 -2.78 39.11
C ALA A 284 5.82 -2.81 37.58
N THR A 285 6.86 -3.26 36.87
CA THR A 285 6.89 -3.38 35.41
C THR A 285 6.72 -4.82 34.91
N VAL A 286 6.69 -5.80 35.82
CA VAL A 286 6.52 -7.21 35.47
C VAL A 286 5.19 -7.77 35.98
N GLY A 287 4.64 -8.71 35.23
CA GLY A 287 3.31 -9.28 35.49
C GLY A 287 2.73 -9.79 34.19
N THR A 288 2.81 -11.09 33.95
CA THR A 288 2.45 -11.71 32.67
C THR A 288 1.23 -12.58 32.83
N GLY A 289 0.25 -12.45 31.92
CA GLY A 289 -0.88 -13.36 31.86
C GLY A 289 -0.41 -14.78 31.55
N LEU A 290 0.05 -15.01 30.32
CA LEU A 290 0.52 -16.30 29.83
C LEU A 290 1.88 -16.14 29.16
N ALA A 291 2.86 -16.97 29.51
CA ALA A 291 4.14 -17.05 28.81
C ALA A 291 4.35 -18.44 28.19
N ILE A 292 4.83 -18.48 26.95
CA ILE A 292 5.28 -19.68 26.22
C ILE A 292 6.76 -19.47 25.89
N GLU A 293 7.61 -20.33 26.42
CA GLU A 293 9.06 -20.10 26.47
C GLU A 293 9.86 -21.34 26.09
N GLY A 294 10.96 -21.13 25.38
CA GLY A 294 11.94 -22.18 25.09
C GLY A 294 11.74 -22.85 23.72
N PRO A 295 12.84 -23.34 23.09
CA PRO A 295 12.81 -23.91 21.75
C PRO A 295 12.02 -25.22 21.64
N ALA A 296 11.75 -25.91 22.76
CA ALA A 296 10.88 -27.10 22.78
C ALA A 296 9.40 -26.77 23.01
N SER A 297 9.02 -25.49 23.04
CA SER A 297 7.62 -25.07 23.17
C SER A 297 6.95 -24.86 21.81
N TYR A 298 6.27 -25.92 21.34
CA TYR A 298 5.57 -25.93 20.07
C TYR A 298 4.21 -26.61 20.10
N GLY A 299 3.35 -26.31 19.12
CA GLY A 299 2.01 -26.88 19.01
C GLY A 299 1.07 -26.53 20.18
N ASN A 300 1.45 -25.59 21.04
CA ASN A 300 0.58 -25.14 22.12
C ASN A 300 -0.54 -24.26 21.56
N LYS A 301 -1.74 -24.43 22.09
CA LYS A 301 -2.95 -23.71 21.68
C LYS A 301 -3.47 -22.88 22.83
N VAL A 302 -3.59 -21.58 22.61
CA VAL A 302 -4.24 -20.64 23.53
C VAL A 302 -5.53 -20.21 22.85
N ILE A 303 -6.67 -20.73 23.28
CA ILE A 303 -7.95 -20.60 22.56
C ILE A 303 -9.11 -20.24 23.48
N GLY A 304 -9.96 -19.29 23.04
CA GLY A 304 -11.21 -18.94 23.71
C GLY A 304 -11.08 -18.31 25.10
N ASN A 305 -9.90 -17.83 25.48
CA ASN A 305 -9.63 -17.24 26.81
C ASN A 305 -9.90 -15.73 26.85
N TYR A 306 -10.14 -15.21 28.06
CA TYR A 306 -10.09 -13.77 28.35
C TYR A 306 -8.82 -13.46 29.14
N ILE A 307 -8.01 -12.53 28.63
CA ILE A 307 -6.66 -12.26 29.12
C ILE A 307 -6.49 -10.74 29.32
N GLY A 308 -6.35 -10.32 30.58
CA GLY A 308 -6.23 -8.90 30.98
C GLY A 308 -7.56 -8.21 31.29
N THR A 309 -8.66 -8.97 31.27
CA THR A 309 -10.02 -8.48 31.49
C THR A 309 -10.72 -9.22 32.65
N ASP A 310 -11.86 -8.71 33.08
CA ASP A 310 -12.75 -9.40 33.99
C ASP A 310 -13.49 -10.57 33.31
N ILE A 311 -14.26 -11.32 34.09
CA ILE A 311 -15.04 -12.46 33.58
C ILE A 311 -16.04 -12.09 32.46
N THR A 312 -16.48 -10.82 32.40
CA THR A 312 -17.36 -10.32 31.33
C THR A 312 -16.62 -10.00 30.04
N GLY A 313 -15.32 -9.73 30.12
CA GLY A 313 -14.49 -9.28 28.99
C GLY A 313 -14.70 -7.81 28.62
N THR A 314 -15.27 -7.01 29.53
CA THR A 314 -15.60 -5.60 29.29
C THR A 314 -14.88 -4.63 30.22
N GLN A 315 -14.30 -5.13 31.32
CA GLN A 315 -13.51 -4.32 32.25
C GLN A 315 -12.06 -4.81 32.28
N SER A 316 -11.11 -3.88 32.46
CA SER A 316 -9.70 -4.23 32.57
C SER A 316 -9.39 -4.75 33.97
N ILE A 317 -8.71 -5.90 34.03
CA ILE A 317 -7.97 -6.38 35.20
C ILE A 317 -6.55 -6.65 34.71
N SER A 318 -5.79 -5.57 34.60
CA SER A 318 -4.55 -5.54 33.83
C SER A 318 -3.51 -6.56 34.26
N ASN A 319 -2.96 -7.31 33.30
CA ASN A 319 -1.64 -7.91 33.44
C ASN A 319 -0.59 -6.83 33.13
N VAL A 320 0.28 -6.53 34.09
CA VAL A 320 1.17 -5.35 34.07
C VAL A 320 2.08 -5.30 32.82
N ARG A 321 2.77 -6.40 32.51
CA ARG A 321 3.69 -6.51 31.36
C ARG A 321 2.94 -6.86 30.08
N GLY A 322 2.01 -7.81 30.13
CA GLY A 322 1.25 -8.16 28.93
C GLY A 322 0.38 -9.40 29.07
N GLY A 323 -0.47 -9.61 28.07
CA GLY A 323 -1.39 -10.73 27.99
C GLY A 323 -0.67 -12.04 27.69
N VAL A 324 -0.21 -12.21 26.45
CA VAL A 324 0.46 -13.42 25.96
C VAL A 324 1.88 -13.09 25.51
N LEU A 325 2.88 -13.78 26.06
CA LEU A 325 4.29 -13.64 25.70
C LEU A 325 4.78 -14.94 25.06
N ILE A 326 5.40 -14.85 23.88
CA ILE A 326 6.03 -15.97 23.16
C ILE A 326 7.53 -15.66 23.07
N LEU A 327 8.35 -16.45 23.74
CA LEU A 327 9.72 -16.07 24.07
C LEU A 327 10.72 -17.16 23.70
N PHE A 328 11.94 -16.71 23.36
CA PHE A 328 13.18 -17.50 23.40
C PHE A 328 13.06 -18.88 22.72
N GLY A 329 12.88 -18.88 21.40
CA GLY A 329 12.85 -20.11 20.59
C GLY A 329 11.46 -20.75 20.40
N ALA A 330 10.45 -20.32 21.16
CA ALA A 330 9.10 -20.87 21.03
C ALA A 330 8.56 -20.72 19.60
N ASN A 331 8.05 -21.82 19.03
CA ASN A 331 7.69 -21.89 17.62
C ASN A 331 6.44 -22.72 17.36
N ASN A 332 5.76 -22.51 16.23
CA ASN A 332 4.57 -23.29 15.83
C ASN A 332 3.46 -23.33 16.90
N ASN A 333 3.24 -22.24 17.63
CA ASN A 333 2.14 -22.11 18.60
C ASN A 333 0.97 -21.32 18.01
N ASP A 334 -0.25 -21.67 18.43
CA ASP A 334 -1.49 -21.05 17.99
C ASP A 334 -2.09 -20.19 19.11
N ILE A 335 -2.17 -18.88 18.89
CA ILE A 335 -2.93 -17.94 19.71
C ILE A 335 -4.24 -17.66 18.99
N GLY A 336 -5.25 -18.45 19.31
CA GLY A 336 -6.49 -18.58 18.55
C GLY A 336 -6.30 -19.37 17.25
N THR A 337 -7.40 -19.71 16.58
CA THR A 337 -7.41 -20.56 15.38
C THR A 337 -8.49 -20.12 14.37
N ASP A 338 -8.70 -20.91 13.31
CA ASP A 338 -9.75 -20.72 12.30
C ASP A 338 -11.12 -21.26 12.76
N ILE A 339 -11.22 -21.81 13.97
CA ILE A 339 -12.44 -22.41 14.52
C ILE A 339 -13.24 -21.35 15.29
N ALA A 340 -14.55 -21.28 15.04
CA ALA A 340 -15.44 -20.36 15.74
C ALA A 340 -15.41 -20.60 17.25
N GLY A 341 -15.29 -19.52 18.03
CA GLY A 341 -15.20 -19.58 19.49
C GLY A 341 -13.79 -19.82 20.04
N GLU A 342 -12.79 -20.11 19.21
CA GLU A 342 -11.39 -20.31 19.66
C GLU A 342 -10.57 -19.01 19.70
N GLY A 343 -11.12 -17.89 19.23
CA GLY A 343 -10.52 -16.57 19.38
C GLY A 343 -10.44 -16.10 20.83
N ASN A 344 -9.31 -15.53 21.26
CA ASN A 344 -9.15 -14.97 22.61
C ASN A 344 -9.54 -13.48 22.65
N VAL A 345 -9.87 -12.99 23.84
CA VAL A 345 -9.90 -11.54 24.15
C VAL A 345 -8.62 -11.22 24.90
N ILE A 346 -7.73 -10.44 24.30
CA ILE A 346 -6.41 -10.10 24.83
C ILE A 346 -6.31 -8.57 24.94
N SER A 347 -6.89 -8.03 26.01
CA SER A 347 -7.24 -6.61 26.13
C SER A 347 -7.05 -6.12 27.56
N GLY A 348 -6.96 -4.80 27.75
CA GLY A 348 -6.79 -4.20 29.07
C GLY A 348 -5.43 -4.46 29.74
N ASN A 349 -4.42 -4.95 29.02
CA ASN A 349 -3.09 -5.23 29.56
C ASN A 349 -2.21 -3.96 29.61
N GLY A 350 -1.26 -3.91 30.54
CA GLY A 350 -0.52 -2.69 30.86
C GLY A 350 0.49 -2.26 29.79
N GLN A 351 1.03 -3.22 29.02
CA GLN A 351 1.86 -2.92 27.86
C GLN A 351 1.40 -3.68 26.62
N TYR A 352 1.62 -4.99 26.53
CA TYR A 352 1.39 -5.75 25.30
C TYR A 352 0.11 -6.60 25.38
N GLY A 353 -0.65 -6.68 24.29
CA GLY A 353 -1.61 -7.75 24.10
C GLY A 353 -0.85 -9.08 23.89
N VAL A 354 -0.17 -9.19 22.76
CA VAL A 354 0.73 -10.30 22.41
C VAL A 354 2.15 -9.79 22.16
N TYR A 355 3.16 -10.41 22.75
CA TYR A 355 4.56 -10.01 22.60
C TYR A 355 5.44 -11.20 22.20
N LEU A 356 6.16 -11.06 21.09
CA LEU A 356 7.12 -12.03 20.58
C LEU A 356 8.53 -11.49 20.79
N GLN A 357 9.40 -12.32 21.36
CA GLN A 357 10.80 -11.99 21.53
C GLN A 357 11.67 -13.24 21.40
N GLY A 358 12.33 -13.38 20.24
CA GLY A 358 13.45 -14.31 20.08
C GLY A 358 14.70 -13.90 20.86
N ASP A 359 15.68 -14.79 20.85
CA ASP A 359 17.07 -14.42 21.12
C ASP A 359 17.68 -13.70 19.90
N VAL A 360 18.84 -13.06 20.07
CA VAL A 360 19.54 -12.35 19.00
C VAL A 360 20.26 -13.28 18.02
N GLU A 361 20.62 -14.52 18.41
CA GLU A 361 21.42 -15.40 17.54
C GLU A 361 21.00 -16.88 17.51
N ILE A 362 20.50 -17.45 18.62
CA ILE A 362 20.46 -18.92 18.78
C ILE A 362 19.02 -19.48 18.75
N ASP A 363 18.05 -18.71 19.23
CA ASP A 363 16.68 -19.17 19.46
C ASP A 363 15.63 -18.18 18.91
N PRO A 364 15.42 -18.13 17.58
CA PRO A 364 14.41 -17.28 16.98
C PRO A 364 12.99 -17.72 17.39
N VAL A 365 12.10 -16.76 17.64
CA VAL A 365 10.66 -17.04 17.77
C VAL A 365 10.06 -17.12 16.38
N ASP A 366 9.61 -18.31 15.99
CA ASP A 366 9.35 -18.63 14.59
C ASP A 366 8.02 -19.33 14.34
N SER A 367 7.40 -19.08 13.18
CA SER A 367 6.26 -19.86 12.70
C SER A 367 5.06 -19.91 13.66
N ASN A 368 4.89 -18.91 14.53
CA ASN A 368 3.71 -18.81 15.40
C ASN A 368 2.54 -18.14 14.67
N SER A 369 1.32 -18.49 15.07
CA SER A 369 0.08 -18.05 14.45
C SER A 369 -0.81 -17.32 15.46
N ILE A 370 -1.26 -16.11 15.13
CA ILE A 370 -2.15 -15.30 15.95
C ILE A 370 -3.42 -15.04 15.15
N LYS A 371 -4.54 -15.70 15.50
CA LYS A 371 -5.74 -15.75 14.67
C LYS A 371 -7.03 -15.60 15.47
N GLY A 372 -8.00 -14.88 14.92
CA GLY A 372 -9.36 -14.81 15.47
C GLY A 372 -9.50 -14.03 16.78
N ASN A 373 -8.48 -13.29 17.21
CA ASN A 373 -8.47 -12.64 18.52
C ASN A 373 -9.06 -11.22 18.48
N TYR A 374 -9.63 -10.81 19.62
CA TYR A 374 -9.97 -9.43 19.94
C TYR A 374 -8.84 -8.84 20.78
N ILE A 375 -8.15 -7.81 20.28
CA ILE A 375 -6.94 -7.25 20.90
C ILE A 375 -7.08 -5.73 21.03
N GLY A 376 -7.17 -5.26 22.27
CA GLY A 376 -7.37 -3.83 22.60
C GLY A 376 -8.84 -3.39 22.57
N VAL A 377 -9.76 -4.33 22.35
CA VAL A 377 -11.22 -4.13 22.38
C VAL A 377 -11.88 -5.11 23.35
N ASP A 378 -13.11 -4.80 23.74
CA ASP A 378 -13.92 -5.68 24.59
C ASP A 378 -14.28 -7.00 23.89
N ALA A 379 -14.91 -7.92 24.62
CA ALA A 379 -15.34 -9.22 24.10
C ALA A 379 -16.36 -9.16 22.95
N THR A 380 -17.00 -8.00 22.72
CA THR A 380 -17.90 -7.80 21.58
C THR A 380 -17.16 -7.29 20.34
N GLY A 381 -15.95 -6.74 20.54
CA GLY A 381 -15.14 -6.08 19.54
C GLY A 381 -15.66 -4.69 19.15
N ASN A 382 -16.55 -4.09 19.94
CA ASN A 382 -17.21 -2.82 19.60
C ASN A 382 -16.86 -1.66 20.54
N ALA A 383 -16.16 -1.91 21.64
CA ALA A 383 -15.69 -0.87 22.56
C ALA A 383 -14.18 -1.00 22.81
N PRO A 384 -13.44 0.13 22.97
CA PRO A 384 -12.03 0.09 23.29
C PRO A 384 -11.82 -0.46 24.71
N LEU A 385 -10.88 -1.38 24.84
CA LEU A 385 -10.36 -1.89 26.11
C LEU A 385 -8.83 -1.98 25.97
N PRO A 386 -8.14 -0.82 26.00
CA PRO A 386 -6.80 -0.65 25.45
C PRO A 386 -5.75 -1.57 26.07
N ASN A 387 -4.88 -2.13 25.23
CA ASN A 387 -3.48 -2.35 25.62
C ASN A 387 -2.66 -1.09 25.25
N SER A 388 -1.35 -1.08 25.57
CA SER A 388 -0.45 -0.08 24.98
C SER A 388 -0.14 -0.42 23.52
N LEU A 389 0.43 -1.60 23.29
CA LEU A 389 0.67 -2.18 21.98
C LEU A 389 -0.18 -3.43 21.83
N GLY A 390 -0.82 -3.62 20.67
CA GLY A 390 -1.65 -4.81 20.42
C GLY A 390 -0.79 -6.06 20.28
N ILE A 391 -0.03 -6.16 19.19
CA ILE A 391 0.94 -7.22 18.90
C ILE A 391 2.32 -6.60 18.70
N ALA A 392 3.35 -7.11 19.35
CA ALA A 392 4.68 -6.52 19.33
C ALA A 392 5.78 -7.57 19.06
N MET A 393 6.66 -7.28 18.08
CA MET A 393 7.86 -8.03 17.70
C MET A 393 9.05 -7.06 17.71
N ILE A 394 9.51 -6.68 18.90
CA ILE A 394 10.42 -5.52 19.07
C ILE A 394 11.88 -5.94 19.20
N PHE A 395 12.17 -7.00 19.96
CA PHE A 395 13.54 -7.44 20.25
C PHE A 395 13.77 -8.88 19.77
N GLY A 396 15.04 -9.20 19.50
CA GLY A 396 15.46 -10.53 19.03
C GLY A 396 14.97 -10.88 17.63
N VAL A 397 15.20 -12.12 17.22
CA VAL A 397 14.81 -12.63 15.90
C VAL A 397 13.40 -13.23 15.94
N ASN A 398 12.45 -12.61 15.22
CA ASN A 398 11.04 -13.05 15.18
C ASN A 398 10.61 -13.35 13.74
N ASN A 399 10.81 -14.57 13.26
CA ASN A 399 10.64 -14.88 11.84
C ASN A 399 9.35 -15.65 11.52
N ASN A 400 8.88 -15.57 10.28
CA ASN A 400 7.79 -16.41 9.73
C ASN A 400 6.50 -16.44 10.58
N ASN A 401 6.25 -15.43 11.42
CA ASN A 401 5.05 -15.39 12.25
C ASN A 401 3.88 -14.83 11.44
N THR A 402 2.69 -15.39 11.64
CA THR A 402 1.47 -15.01 10.93
C THR A 402 0.46 -14.35 11.87
N VAL A 403 0.06 -13.13 11.54
CA VAL A 403 -1.04 -12.41 12.18
C VAL A 403 -2.25 -12.44 11.25
N GLY A 404 -3.25 -13.21 11.65
CA GLY A 404 -4.52 -13.39 10.96
C GLY A 404 -4.53 -14.57 10.00
N GLY A 405 -5.48 -14.57 9.07
CA GLY A 405 -5.67 -15.65 8.11
C GLY A 405 -6.77 -15.36 7.10
N THR A 406 -7.07 -16.33 6.23
CA THR A 406 -8.02 -16.17 5.12
C THR A 406 -9.43 -16.71 5.41
N THR A 407 -9.70 -17.20 6.62
CA THR A 407 -11.05 -17.63 7.01
C THR A 407 -11.78 -16.51 7.77
N PRO A 408 -13.12 -16.52 7.85
CA PRO A 408 -13.85 -15.54 8.64
C PRO A 408 -13.45 -15.49 10.13
N ASN A 409 -13.13 -16.66 10.71
CA ASN A 409 -12.78 -16.77 12.13
C ASN A 409 -11.30 -16.54 12.41
N SER A 410 -10.43 -16.54 11.40
CA SER A 410 -9.00 -16.25 11.59
C SER A 410 -8.69 -14.76 11.69
N LYS A 411 -9.67 -13.90 11.43
CA LYS A 411 -9.52 -12.44 11.44
C LYS A 411 -9.31 -11.94 12.87
N ASN A 412 -8.20 -11.27 13.13
CA ASN A 412 -8.07 -10.53 14.38
C ASN A 412 -8.73 -9.15 14.26
N VAL A 413 -9.31 -8.67 15.35
CA VAL A 413 -9.73 -7.27 15.53
C VAL A 413 -8.71 -6.61 16.46
N ILE A 414 -7.88 -5.74 15.92
CA ILE A 414 -6.72 -5.14 16.61
C ILE A 414 -6.90 -3.62 16.64
N SER A 415 -7.52 -3.13 17.71
CA SER A 415 -8.10 -1.80 17.73
C SER A 415 -8.06 -1.22 19.15
N GLY A 416 -8.20 0.10 19.28
CA GLY A 416 -8.28 0.77 20.58
C GLY A 416 -7.00 0.75 21.41
N ASN A 417 -5.85 0.31 20.87
CA ASN A 417 -4.58 0.32 21.59
C ASN A 417 -4.01 1.74 21.63
N THR A 418 -3.37 2.14 22.73
CA THR A 418 -2.90 3.52 22.91
C THR A 418 -1.64 3.86 22.09
N ASN A 419 -1.02 2.86 21.45
CA ASN A 419 0.10 2.99 20.52
C ASN A 419 -0.21 2.21 19.22
N ALA A 420 0.73 1.42 18.72
CA ALA A 420 0.52 0.62 17.51
C ALA A 420 -0.38 -0.61 17.77
N GLY A 421 -1.29 -0.90 16.85
CA GLY A 421 -2.02 -2.16 16.82
C GLY A 421 -1.06 -3.34 16.60
N ILE A 422 -0.16 -3.22 15.62
CA ILE A 422 0.92 -4.17 15.36
C ILE A 422 2.25 -3.40 15.21
N ALA A 423 3.27 -3.76 15.99
CA ALA A 423 4.61 -3.20 15.89
C ALA A 423 5.65 -4.29 15.61
N ILE A 424 6.37 -4.17 14.50
CA ILE A 424 7.46 -5.07 14.09
C ILE A 424 8.72 -4.22 13.93
N THR A 425 9.72 -4.45 14.77
CA THR A 425 11.03 -3.78 14.69
C THR A 425 12.14 -4.76 14.34
N ASN A 426 11.96 -6.05 14.64
CA ASN A 426 12.92 -7.09 14.27
C ASN A 426 12.19 -8.37 13.87
N GLY A 427 12.65 -9.01 12.79
CA GLY A 427 12.07 -10.26 12.29
C GLY A 427 11.73 -10.25 10.80
N ASN A 428 11.98 -11.36 10.13
CA ASN A 428 11.83 -11.53 8.68
C ASN A 428 10.68 -12.48 8.33
N ASN A 429 10.13 -12.31 7.13
CA ASN A 429 9.07 -13.12 6.53
C ASN A 429 7.78 -13.18 7.36
N ASN A 430 7.52 -12.15 8.18
CA ASN A 430 6.28 -12.07 8.92
C ASN A 430 5.11 -11.72 7.99
N GLN A 431 3.93 -12.24 8.29
CA GLN A 431 2.72 -12.04 7.49
C GLN A 431 1.61 -11.40 8.32
N ILE A 432 0.96 -10.37 7.78
CA ILE A 432 -0.21 -9.74 8.37
C ILE A 432 -1.33 -9.84 7.34
N ILE A 433 -2.32 -10.71 7.54
CA ILE A 433 -3.36 -11.01 6.54
C ILE A 433 -4.74 -11.11 7.17
N GLY A 434 -5.76 -10.59 6.48
CA GLY A 434 -7.16 -10.76 6.88
C GLY A 434 -7.57 -10.10 8.20
N ASN A 435 -6.86 -9.09 8.69
CA ASN A 435 -7.15 -8.44 9.98
C ASN A 435 -8.00 -7.18 9.84
N TYR A 436 -8.76 -6.83 10.88
CA TYR A 436 -9.39 -5.52 11.06
C TYR A 436 -8.59 -4.72 12.07
N ILE A 437 -8.07 -3.56 11.65
CA ILE A 437 -7.09 -2.79 12.41
C ILE A 437 -7.56 -1.34 12.51
N GLY A 438 -7.87 -0.90 13.73
CA GLY A 438 -8.41 0.44 14.02
C GLY A 438 -9.92 0.57 13.83
N THR A 439 -10.62 -0.54 13.65
CA THR A 439 -12.09 -0.61 13.50
C THR A 439 -12.74 -1.58 14.47
N ASP A 440 -14.06 -1.51 14.59
CA ASP A 440 -14.87 -2.48 15.31
C ASP A 440 -14.87 -3.86 14.61
N ALA A 441 -15.47 -4.87 15.26
CA ALA A 441 -15.55 -6.23 14.72
C ALA A 441 -16.28 -6.33 13.38
N SER A 442 -17.17 -5.38 13.08
CA SER A 442 -17.87 -5.30 11.79
C SER A 442 -17.06 -4.58 10.70
N GLY A 443 -16.00 -3.87 11.07
CA GLY A 443 -15.18 -3.06 10.17
C GLY A 443 -15.92 -1.83 9.62
N THR A 444 -16.88 -1.29 10.38
CA THR A 444 -17.73 -0.15 9.97
C THR A 444 -17.55 1.10 10.83
N THR A 445 -17.03 0.96 12.05
CA THR A 445 -16.81 2.08 12.98
C THR A 445 -15.35 2.13 13.40
N ALA A 446 -14.80 3.34 13.57
CA ALA A 446 -13.42 3.51 14.06
C ALA A 446 -13.32 3.18 15.56
N ILE A 447 -12.32 2.39 15.92
CA ILE A 447 -11.83 2.21 17.29
C ILE A 447 -10.31 2.39 17.21
N THR A 448 -9.90 3.64 17.29
CA THR A 448 -8.58 4.12 16.87
C THR A 448 -7.41 3.48 17.62
N ASN A 449 -6.41 3.00 16.88
CA ASN A 449 -5.04 2.93 17.40
C ASN A 449 -4.29 4.20 16.96
N THR A 450 -3.22 4.56 17.68
CA THR A 450 -2.31 5.65 17.23
C THR A 450 -1.68 5.28 15.88
N ILE A 451 -1.18 4.04 15.76
CA ILE A 451 -0.69 3.49 14.48
C ILE A 451 -1.39 2.15 14.24
N GLY A 452 -1.90 1.88 13.06
CA GLY A 452 -2.47 0.56 12.75
C GLY A 452 -1.38 -0.50 12.74
N ILE A 453 -0.41 -0.35 11.84
CA ILE A 453 0.76 -1.23 11.70
C ILE A 453 2.03 -0.37 11.61
N SER A 454 3.05 -0.69 12.40
CA SER A 454 4.38 -0.07 12.35
C SER A 454 5.43 -1.13 12.01
N VAL A 455 6.11 -0.99 10.87
CA VAL A 455 7.23 -1.86 10.45
C VAL A 455 8.53 -1.06 10.41
N LYS A 456 9.44 -1.33 11.34
CA LYS A 456 10.74 -0.66 11.53
C LYS A 456 11.91 -1.66 11.55
N GLY A 457 11.75 -2.79 10.86
CA GLY A 457 12.82 -3.73 10.61
C GLY A 457 12.34 -5.07 10.06
N GLY A 458 13.23 -5.71 9.30
CA GLY A 458 12.97 -6.97 8.59
C GLY A 458 11.92 -6.87 7.47
N ASN A 459 11.70 -7.96 6.73
CA ASN A 459 10.69 -8.01 5.67
C ASN A 459 9.34 -8.51 6.21
N THR A 460 8.28 -7.78 5.91
CA THR A 460 6.90 -8.15 6.28
C THR A 460 6.00 -8.10 5.05
N SER A 461 5.14 -9.11 4.89
CA SER A 461 4.06 -9.07 3.90
C SER A 461 2.76 -8.63 4.56
N ILE A 462 2.18 -7.54 4.07
CA ILE A 462 0.96 -6.95 4.59
C ILE A 462 -0.13 -7.10 3.53
N GLY A 463 -1.09 -7.97 3.84
CA GLY A 463 -2.13 -8.44 2.95
C GLY A 463 -1.60 -9.53 2.01
N GLY A 464 -2.38 -9.87 1.00
CA GLY A 464 -2.05 -10.96 0.09
C GLY A 464 -3.03 -11.03 -1.08
N GLN A 465 -2.85 -12.07 -1.90
CA GLN A 465 -3.73 -12.30 -3.05
C GLN A 465 -5.12 -12.72 -2.56
N GLY A 466 -6.16 -12.12 -3.15
CA GLY A 466 -7.56 -12.44 -2.87
C GLY A 466 -8.20 -11.62 -1.74
N ALA A 467 -9.53 -11.50 -1.78
CA ALA A 467 -10.29 -10.68 -0.82
C ALA A 467 -10.22 -11.19 0.62
N ALA A 468 -9.94 -12.47 0.82
CA ALA A 468 -9.83 -13.09 2.14
C ALA A 468 -8.53 -12.70 2.89
N SER A 469 -7.45 -12.41 2.16
CA SER A 469 -6.15 -12.02 2.73
C SER A 469 -6.07 -10.53 3.07
N ARG A 470 -7.08 -9.75 2.67
CA ARG A 470 -7.13 -8.30 2.80
C ARG A 470 -7.19 -7.85 4.25
N ASN A 471 -6.25 -7.00 4.66
CA ASN A 471 -6.43 -6.23 5.89
C ASN A 471 -7.31 -5.00 5.62
N ILE A 472 -8.10 -4.66 6.63
CA ILE A 472 -8.81 -3.38 6.73
C ILE A 472 -8.02 -2.53 7.74
N ILE A 473 -7.33 -1.50 7.24
CA ILE A 473 -6.41 -0.66 8.02
C ILE A 473 -6.97 0.77 8.02
N SER A 474 -7.80 1.08 9.02
CA SER A 474 -8.68 2.25 8.97
C SER A 474 -8.94 2.83 10.35
N GLY A 475 -9.29 4.11 10.43
CA GLY A 475 -9.62 4.76 11.71
C GLY A 475 -8.45 5.01 12.65
N ASN A 476 -7.21 4.90 12.18
CA ASN A 476 -5.98 5.15 12.96
C ASN A 476 -5.41 6.55 12.65
N ASP A 477 -4.51 7.11 13.46
CA ASP A 477 -3.81 8.33 13.05
C ASP A 477 -2.92 8.04 11.83
N THR A 478 -2.10 7.01 11.91
CA THR A 478 -1.37 6.45 10.76
C THR A 478 -1.83 5.01 10.54
N GLY A 479 -2.34 4.69 9.35
CA GLY A 479 -2.75 3.33 9.00
C GLY A 479 -1.57 2.37 9.00
N LEU A 480 -0.59 2.62 8.14
CA LEU A 480 0.64 1.85 8.01
C LEU A 480 1.86 2.77 8.03
N GLU A 481 2.78 2.52 8.96
CA GLU A 481 4.06 3.19 9.09
C GLU A 481 5.21 2.23 8.71
N ILE A 482 6.13 2.66 7.84
CA ILE A 482 7.33 1.90 7.43
C ILE A 482 8.58 2.75 7.67
N GLY A 483 9.55 2.25 8.44
CA GLY A 483 10.74 2.99 8.91
C GLY A 483 12.07 2.22 8.89
N GLU A 484 13.00 2.60 9.79
CA GLU A 484 14.42 2.17 9.85
C GLU A 484 14.61 0.64 9.70
N ASN A 485 15.76 0.18 9.18
CA ASN A 485 16.11 -1.25 9.02
C ASN A 485 15.14 -2.15 8.24
N ALA A 486 14.09 -1.62 7.60
CA ALA A 486 13.26 -2.36 6.64
C ALA A 486 13.98 -2.55 5.28
N THR A 487 15.30 -2.75 5.29
CA THR A 487 16.20 -2.81 4.12
C THR A 487 16.04 -4.07 3.26
N ILE A 488 14.96 -4.82 3.45
CA ILE A 488 14.55 -5.93 2.58
C ILE A 488 13.02 -5.86 2.43
N ALA A 489 12.55 -5.17 1.38
CA ALA A 489 11.22 -5.26 0.78
C ALA A 489 10.02 -5.61 1.69
N THR A 490 9.54 -4.66 2.51
CA THR A 490 8.15 -4.74 3.01
C THR A 490 7.19 -4.68 1.82
N VAL A 491 6.26 -5.63 1.73
CA VAL A 491 5.32 -5.78 0.62
C VAL A 491 3.92 -5.53 1.12
N VAL A 492 3.24 -4.52 0.57
CA VAL A 492 1.87 -4.13 0.92
C VAL A 492 0.97 -4.46 -0.26
N LYS A 493 0.10 -5.46 -0.16
CA LYS A 493 -0.71 -5.95 -1.28
C LYS A 493 -2.14 -6.28 -0.88
N GLY A 494 -3.11 -5.92 -1.74
CA GLY A 494 -4.49 -6.37 -1.59
C GLY A 494 -5.28 -5.76 -0.42
N ASN A 495 -4.79 -4.69 0.22
CA ASN A 495 -5.39 -4.11 1.42
C ASN A 495 -6.44 -3.02 1.11
N TYR A 496 -7.37 -2.79 2.05
CA TYR A 496 -8.16 -1.56 2.11
C TYR A 496 -7.61 -0.67 3.22
N ILE A 497 -7.27 0.57 2.88
CA ILE A 497 -6.65 1.52 3.80
C ILE A 497 -7.47 2.81 3.81
N GLY A 498 -8.12 3.10 4.94
CA GLY A 498 -9.00 4.25 5.15
C GLY A 498 -10.47 4.02 4.75
N LEU A 499 -10.86 2.77 4.52
CA LEU A 499 -12.23 2.37 4.14
C LEU A 499 -12.83 1.41 5.17
N ASN A 500 -14.16 1.31 5.17
CA ASN A 500 -14.86 0.21 5.83
C ASN A 500 -14.57 -1.15 5.17
N ALA A 501 -14.93 -2.25 5.83
CA ALA A 501 -14.68 -3.61 5.35
C ALA A 501 -15.27 -3.93 3.96
N LEU A 502 -16.36 -3.25 3.58
CA LEU A 502 -17.02 -3.40 2.28
C LEU A 502 -16.40 -2.51 1.19
N GLY A 503 -15.53 -1.56 1.55
CA GLY A 503 -14.96 -0.57 0.64
C GLY A 503 -15.97 0.45 0.11
N THR A 504 -17.09 0.66 0.81
CA THR A 504 -18.20 1.52 0.38
C THR A 504 -18.19 2.90 1.02
N ALA A 505 -17.51 3.07 2.16
CA ALA A 505 -17.42 4.34 2.88
C ALA A 505 -16.03 4.52 3.50
N ALA A 506 -15.65 5.78 3.74
CA ALA A 506 -14.41 6.12 4.42
C ALA A 506 -14.50 5.87 5.93
N ILE A 507 -13.44 5.29 6.49
CA ILE A 507 -13.12 5.32 7.92
C ILE A 507 -11.69 5.89 7.98
N PRO A 508 -11.55 7.22 7.97
CA PRO A 508 -10.30 7.89 7.63
C PRO A 508 -9.14 7.51 8.54
N ASN A 509 -7.94 7.33 7.97
CA ASN A 509 -6.71 7.59 8.69
C ASN A 509 -6.22 9.02 8.39
N THR A 510 -5.37 9.60 9.24
CA THR A 510 -4.67 10.85 8.87
C THR A 510 -3.67 10.57 7.75
N ARG A 511 -2.85 9.53 7.89
CA ARG A 511 -2.00 9.00 6.81
C ARG A 511 -2.39 7.55 6.55
N GLY A 512 -2.71 7.21 5.30
CA GLY A 512 -2.96 5.83 4.90
C GLY A 512 -1.69 5.00 5.03
N ILE A 513 -0.65 5.39 4.27
CA ILE A 513 0.70 4.82 4.36
C ILE A 513 1.71 5.96 4.58
N TRP A 514 2.58 5.83 5.58
CA TRP A 514 3.71 6.71 5.85
C TRP A 514 5.02 5.96 5.67
N LEU A 515 5.81 6.38 4.66
CA LEU A 515 7.17 5.92 4.42
C LEU A 515 8.15 6.91 5.05
N LEU A 516 8.73 6.57 6.20
CA LEU A 516 9.66 7.46 6.92
C LEU A 516 10.94 7.70 6.13
N LEU A 517 11.67 8.75 6.50
CA LEU A 517 12.93 9.20 5.90
C LEU A 517 13.96 8.08 5.65
N THR A 518 14.05 7.11 6.55
CA THR A 518 15.03 6.01 6.52
C THR A 518 14.52 4.75 5.85
N SER A 519 13.24 4.73 5.43
CA SER A 519 12.66 3.57 4.77
C SER A 519 13.18 3.44 3.34
N THR A 520 13.39 2.19 2.90
CA THR A 520 13.79 1.90 1.53
C THR A 520 13.12 0.64 0.98
N ASN A 521 13.10 0.49 -0.35
CA ASN A 521 12.78 -0.76 -1.05
C ASN A 521 11.39 -1.36 -0.79
N SER A 522 10.45 -0.60 -0.24
CA SER A 522 9.08 -1.10 -0.03
C SER A 522 8.32 -1.22 -1.35
N VAL A 523 7.50 -2.26 -1.47
CA VAL A 523 6.61 -2.49 -2.62
C VAL A 523 5.18 -2.30 -2.17
N ILE A 524 4.52 -1.25 -2.69
CA ILE A 524 3.11 -0.96 -2.44
C ILE A 524 2.33 -1.33 -3.70
N GLY A 525 1.56 -2.41 -3.60
CA GLY A 525 0.85 -3.08 -4.67
C GLY A 525 1.75 -4.08 -5.38
N GLY A 526 1.63 -4.23 -6.69
CA GLY A 526 2.40 -5.24 -7.43
C GLY A 526 1.97 -5.38 -8.89
N THR A 527 2.46 -6.41 -9.57
CA THR A 527 2.21 -6.63 -11.02
C THR A 527 1.00 -7.52 -11.30
N ASN A 528 0.30 -8.01 -10.28
CA ASN A 528 -0.94 -8.78 -10.43
C ASN A 528 -2.13 -7.91 -10.02
N VAL A 529 -3.25 -7.98 -10.74
CA VAL A 529 -4.52 -7.30 -10.40
C VAL A 529 -4.96 -7.52 -8.95
N LEU A 530 -4.70 -8.69 -8.36
CA LEU A 530 -5.02 -9.01 -6.97
C LEU A 530 -4.07 -8.38 -5.94
N ASP A 531 -2.91 -7.89 -6.35
CA ASP A 531 -1.95 -7.20 -5.47
C ASP A 531 -2.42 -5.76 -5.14
N ARG A 532 -3.44 -5.25 -5.83
CA ARG A 532 -3.94 -3.88 -5.72
C ARG A 532 -4.40 -3.52 -4.31
N ASN A 533 -3.79 -2.48 -3.75
CA ASN A 533 -4.36 -1.81 -2.59
C ASN A 533 -5.39 -0.77 -3.03
N ILE A 534 -6.43 -0.59 -2.21
CA ILE A 534 -7.37 0.53 -2.31
C ILE A 534 -7.06 1.46 -1.13
N ILE A 535 -6.54 2.65 -1.44
CA ILE A 535 -6.02 3.61 -0.46
C ILE A 535 -6.84 4.88 -0.61
N SER A 536 -7.85 5.05 0.24
CA SER A 536 -8.94 6.00 0.02
C SER A 536 -9.52 6.49 1.35
N GLY A 537 -10.13 7.66 1.37
CA GLY A 537 -10.73 8.23 2.59
C GLY A 537 -9.76 8.83 3.61
N ASN A 538 -8.46 8.92 3.30
CA ASN A 538 -7.42 9.42 4.23
C ASN A 538 -7.07 10.89 4.01
N SER A 539 -6.43 11.59 4.96
CA SER A 539 -5.89 12.93 4.64
C SER A 539 -4.74 12.83 3.62
N PHE A 540 -3.83 11.87 3.79
CA PHE A 540 -2.85 11.48 2.77
C PHE A 540 -3.03 9.99 2.45
N GLY A 541 -3.17 9.64 1.18
CA GLY A 541 -3.17 8.23 0.77
C GLY A 541 -1.82 7.59 1.04
N ILE A 542 -0.78 8.07 0.37
CA ILE A 542 0.62 7.69 0.59
C ILE A 542 1.43 8.96 0.82
N PHE A 543 2.12 9.04 1.96
CA PHE A 543 3.05 10.11 2.30
C PHE A 543 4.46 9.51 2.47
N GLY A 544 5.45 10.05 1.77
CA GLY A 544 6.79 9.47 1.74
C GLY A 544 7.93 10.48 1.86
N GLU A 545 8.91 10.08 2.67
CA GLU A 545 10.17 10.78 2.93
C GLU A 545 11.39 9.89 2.59
N GLY A 546 11.18 8.57 2.50
CA GLY A 546 12.17 7.56 2.14
C GLY A 546 12.45 7.42 0.64
N SER A 547 13.32 6.47 0.27
CA SER A 547 13.84 6.32 -1.10
C SER A 547 13.69 4.89 -1.64
N PHE A 548 13.81 4.70 -2.96
CA PHE A 548 13.79 3.36 -3.60
C PHE A 548 12.47 2.58 -3.45
N HIS A 549 11.33 3.26 -3.27
CA HIS A 549 10.04 2.59 -3.18
C HIS A 549 9.46 2.26 -4.55
N SER A 550 8.63 1.23 -4.63
CA SER A 550 7.89 0.85 -5.82
C SER A 550 6.39 0.88 -5.52
N ILE A 551 5.65 1.79 -6.17
CA ILE A 551 4.21 1.98 -5.99
C ILE A 551 3.53 1.62 -7.30
N LYS A 552 2.83 0.48 -7.34
CA LYS A 552 2.30 -0.12 -8.58
C LYS A 552 0.90 -0.70 -8.38
N ASN A 553 0.05 -0.59 -9.41
CA ASN A 553 -1.30 -1.17 -9.42
C ASN A 553 -2.19 -0.79 -8.24
N ASN A 554 -2.09 0.43 -7.70
CA ASN A 554 -2.96 0.88 -6.61
C ASN A 554 -4.11 1.72 -7.13
N TYR A 555 -5.26 1.67 -6.46
CA TYR A 555 -6.32 2.67 -6.60
C TYR A 555 -6.24 3.63 -5.43
N ILE A 556 -6.11 4.92 -5.72
CA ILE A 556 -5.84 5.94 -4.71
C ILE A 556 -6.88 7.06 -4.86
N GLY A 557 -7.77 7.17 -3.87
CA GLY A 557 -8.89 8.13 -3.84
C GLY A 557 -10.19 7.59 -4.45
N LEU A 558 -10.25 6.30 -4.76
CA LEU A 558 -11.37 5.63 -5.43
C LEU A 558 -11.99 4.53 -4.59
N ASN A 559 -13.22 4.14 -4.94
CA ASN A 559 -13.81 2.90 -4.47
C ASN A 559 -13.11 1.66 -5.08
N PRO A 560 -13.36 0.44 -4.57
CA PRO A 560 -12.70 -0.77 -5.06
C PRO A 560 -12.93 -1.11 -6.53
N SER A 561 -14.03 -0.67 -7.14
CA SER A 561 -14.28 -0.84 -8.58
C SER A 561 -13.52 0.16 -9.45
N GLY A 562 -12.99 1.23 -8.86
CA GLY A 562 -12.31 2.31 -9.57
C GLY A 562 -13.26 3.20 -10.39
N THR A 563 -14.55 3.22 -10.05
CA THR A 563 -15.62 3.90 -10.81
C THR A 563 -16.18 5.13 -10.10
N SER A 564 -15.86 5.34 -8.83
CA SER A 564 -16.34 6.50 -8.05
C SER A 564 -15.30 6.92 -7.02
N ALA A 565 -15.32 8.19 -6.62
CA ALA A 565 -14.40 8.72 -5.62
C ALA A 565 -14.79 8.30 -4.20
N ILE A 566 -13.79 7.91 -3.40
CA ILE A 566 -13.83 7.96 -1.94
C ILE A 566 -12.59 8.78 -1.54
N PRO A 567 -12.71 10.12 -1.48
CA PRO A 567 -11.55 10.99 -1.59
C PRO A 567 -10.53 10.78 -0.47
N ASN A 568 -9.24 10.68 -0.82
CA ASN A 568 -8.24 11.20 0.10
C ASN A 568 -8.16 12.73 -0.05
N ALA A 569 -7.55 13.45 0.89
CA ALA A 569 -7.21 14.85 0.62
C ALA A 569 -6.07 14.94 -0.42
N ALA A 570 -4.98 14.24 -0.18
CA ALA A 570 -3.87 14.06 -1.12
C ALA A 570 -3.71 12.58 -1.50
N GLY A 571 -3.45 12.28 -2.77
CA GLY A 571 -3.22 10.91 -3.24
C GLY A 571 -1.85 10.36 -2.82
N ILE A 572 -0.81 10.72 -3.57
CA ILE A 572 0.60 10.38 -3.28
C ILE A 572 1.38 11.68 -3.05
N SER A 573 2.21 11.73 -2.00
CA SER A 573 3.04 12.89 -1.67
C SER A 573 4.45 12.46 -1.25
N PHE A 574 5.47 12.79 -2.05
CA PHE A 574 6.89 12.65 -1.71
C PHE A 574 7.54 14.01 -1.48
N VAL A 575 8.35 14.14 -0.42
CA VAL A 575 8.99 15.40 -0.01
C VAL A 575 10.52 15.36 -0.10
N SER A 576 11.14 16.54 0.00
CA SER A 576 12.46 16.95 -0.53
C SER A 576 13.68 16.01 -0.42
N THR A 577 13.71 15.05 0.51
CA THR A 577 14.82 14.10 0.69
C THR A 577 14.58 12.76 0.01
N ALA A 578 13.38 12.50 -0.49
CA ALA A 578 13.05 11.25 -1.18
C ALA A 578 13.80 11.14 -2.51
N THR A 579 14.24 9.94 -2.87
CA THR A 579 14.88 9.69 -4.16
C THR A 579 14.48 8.33 -4.73
N ASN A 580 14.69 8.11 -6.03
CA ASN A 580 14.64 6.78 -6.64
C ASN A 580 13.31 6.02 -6.45
N THR A 581 12.19 6.72 -6.26
CA THR A 581 10.88 6.07 -6.13
C THR A 581 10.21 5.94 -7.48
N THR A 582 9.69 4.74 -7.76
CA THR A 582 8.91 4.43 -8.95
C THR A 582 7.42 4.48 -8.63
N ILE A 583 6.67 5.34 -9.33
CA ILE A 583 5.21 5.41 -9.28
C ILE A 583 4.66 4.95 -10.64
N GLY A 584 4.11 3.75 -10.68
CA GLY A 584 3.63 3.07 -11.88
C GLY A 584 4.68 2.14 -12.48
N GLY A 585 4.68 1.95 -13.79
CA GLY A 585 5.63 1.04 -14.45
C GLY A 585 5.38 0.85 -15.94
N ALA A 586 6.26 0.09 -16.60
CA ALA A 586 6.23 -0.07 -18.06
C ALA A 586 4.97 -0.78 -18.60
N THR A 587 4.23 -1.52 -17.76
CA THR A 587 3.07 -2.31 -18.21
C THR A 587 1.76 -1.76 -17.67
N ALA A 588 0.64 -2.05 -18.35
CA ALA A 588 -0.70 -1.67 -17.89
C ALA A 588 -1.05 -2.26 -16.51
N LEU A 589 -0.40 -3.36 -16.08
CA LEU A 589 -0.58 -3.94 -14.77
C LEU A 589 0.21 -3.20 -13.68
N ASP A 590 1.25 -2.42 -14.01
CA ASP A 590 1.95 -1.59 -13.03
C ASP A 590 1.21 -0.27 -12.73
N ARG A 591 0.29 0.13 -13.62
CA ARG A 591 -0.42 1.42 -13.60
C ARG A 591 -1.17 1.65 -12.29
N ASN A 592 -0.88 2.76 -11.62
CA ASN A 592 -1.77 3.26 -10.57
C ASN A 592 -2.89 4.10 -11.17
N ILE A 593 -4.03 4.11 -10.49
CA ILE A 593 -5.15 5.02 -10.77
C ILE A 593 -5.25 5.98 -9.59
N ILE A 594 -4.83 7.24 -9.80
CA ILE A 594 -4.77 8.27 -8.77
C ILE A 594 -5.79 9.36 -9.07
N SER A 595 -6.98 9.23 -8.51
CA SER A 595 -8.17 9.97 -8.94
C SER A 595 -9.13 10.19 -7.78
N GLY A 596 -10.02 11.17 -7.90
CA GLY A 596 -11.04 11.44 -6.88
C GLY A 596 -10.51 12.08 -5.59
N ASN A 597 -9.24 12.51 -5.52
CA ASN A 597 -8.68 13.15 -4.33
C ASN A 597 -9.16 14.61 -4.22
N SER A 598 -9.36 15.10 -3.00
CA SER A 598 -9.97 16.42 -2.76
C SER A 598 -9.00 17.60 -2.93
N ASN A 599 -7.70 17.35 -3.10
CA ASN A 599 -6.70 18.34 -3.44
C ASN A 599 -5.89 17.90 -4.66
N PHE A 600 -4.78 17.19 -4.48
CA PHE A 600 -3.92 16.75 -5.58
C PHE A 600 -3.83 15.23 -5.70
N GLY A 601 -3.63 14.75 -6.93
CA GLY A 601 -3.36 13.34 -7.19
C GLY A 601 -1.95 12.96 -6.73
N ILE A 602 -0.94 13.56 -7.36
CA ILE A 602 0.47 13.32 -7.04
C ILE A 602 1.16 14.64 -6.68
N PHE A 603 1.94 14.64 -5.60
CA PHE A 603 2.94 15.65 -5.27
C PHE A 603 4.31 14.99 -5.18
N VAL A 604 5.31 15.49 -5.92
CA VAL A 604 6.69 14.97 -5.86
C VAL A 604 7.70 16.11 -5.72
N SER A 605 8.62 15.89 -4.79
CA SER A 605 9.89 16.60 -4.62
C SER A 605 11.00 15.57 -4.37
N GLY A 606 12.26 15.96 -4.54
CA GLY A 606 13.39 15.03 -4.47
C GLY A 606 13.82 14.52 -5.85
N THR A 607 14.86 13.70 -5.93
CA THR A 607 15.56 13.43 -7.20
C THR A 607 15.43 11.99 -7.69
N SER A 608 15.69 11.78 -8.98
CA SER A 608 15.77 10.43 -9.59
C SER A 608 14.48 9.61 -9.48
N HIS A 609 13.30 10.23 -9.39
CA HIS A 609 12.03 9.48 -9.39
C HIS A 609 11.66 9.01 -10.80
N THR A 610 10.87 7.93 -10.89
CA THR A 610 10.28 7.47 -12.16
C THR A 610 8.76 7.43 -12.00
N ILE A 611 8.04 8.30 -12.68
CA ILE A 611 6.57 8.37 -12.63
C ILE A 611 6.05 8.01 -14.01
N GLN A 612 5.58 6.77 -14.18
CA GLN A 612 5.21 6.31 -15.52
C GLN A 612 3.91 5.52 -15.63
N ASN A 613 3.20 5.71 -16.74
CA ASN A 613 2.00 4.97 -17.14
C ASN A 613 0.89 4.97 -16.08
N ASN A 614 0.68 6.09 -15.38
CA ASN A 614 -0.41 6.25 -14.42
C ASN A 614 -1.64 6.89 -15.08
N TYR A 615 -2.83 6.59 -14.56
CA TYR A 615 -4.04 7.39 -14.83
C TYR A 615 -4.30 8.34 -13.68
N ILE A 616 -4.38 9.63 -13.98
CA ILE A 616 -4.53 10.70 -12.99
C ILE A 616 -5.74 11.55 -13.37
N GLY A 617 -6.81 11.44 -12.57
CA GLY A 617 -8.08 12.14 -12.80
C GLY A 617 -9.11 11.36 -13.64
N LEU A 618 -8.82 10.10 -13.98
CA LEU A 618 -9.73 9.21 -14.72
C LEU A 618 -10.17 8.00 -13.87
N ASN A 619 -11.24 7.33 -14.28
CA ASN A 619 -11.62 6.02 -13.76
C ASN A 619 -10.61 4.93 -14.14
N SER A 620 -10.75 3.75 -13.54
CA SER A 620 -9.84 2.62 -13.79
C SER A 620 -9.81 2.13 -15.24
N ALA A 621 -10.90 2.31 -16.00
CA ALA A 621 -10.99 1.96 -17.40
C ALA A 621 -10.35 3.01 -18.33
N GLY A 622 -10.04 4.20 -17.82
CA GLY A 622 -9.56 5.32 -18.64
C GLY A 622 -10.61 5.92 -19.57
N THR A 623 -11.90 5.75 -19.26
CA THR A 623 -13.03 6.16 -20.13
C THR A 623 -13.85 7.32 -19.58
N ALA A 624 -13.70 7.68 -18.31
CA ALA A 624 -14.46 8.74 -17.67
C ALA A 624 -13.63 9.50 -16.64
N VAL A 625 -13.96 10.76 -16.41
CA VAL A 625 -13.30 11.64 -15.43
C VAL A 625 -13.74 11.28 -14.01
N ILE A 626 -12.76 11.09 -13.13
CA ILE A 626 -12.93 11.13 -11.67
C ILE A 626 -11.85 12.08 -11.14
N LYS A 627 -12.17 13.37 -11.20
CA LYS A 627 -11.19 14.46 -10.99
C LYS A 627 -10.49 14.40 -9.64
N ASN A 628 -9.20 14.74 -9.62
CA ASN A 628 -8.61 15.34 -8.43
C ASN A 628 -9.03 16.82 -8.39
N ASN A 629 -9.52 17.32 -7.26
CA ASN A 629 -10.27 18.59 -7.22
C ASN A 629 -9.43 19.86 -7.47
N ASN A 630 -8.11 19.81 -7.29
CA ASN A 630 -7.22 20.95 -7.52
C ASN A 630 -6.23 20.66 -8.65
N ILE A 631 -5.33 19.68 -8.46
CA ILE A 631 -4.22 19.41 -9.38
C ILE A 631 -4.06 17.91 -9.64
N GLY A 632 -3.78 17.51 -10.87
CA GLY A 632 -3.43 16.13 -11.18
C GLY A 632 -2.08 15.75 -10.59
N MET A 633 -1.03 16.45 -11.05
CA MET A 633 0.36 16.27 -10.61
C MET A 633 1.02 17.61 -10.27
N ARG A 634 1.65 17.72 -9.10
CA ARG A 634 2.50 18.84 -8.69
C ARG A 634 3.95 18.38 -8.51
N LEU A 635 4.87 19.10 -9.12
CA LEU A 635 6.32 18.92 -9.07
C LEU A 635 6.95 20.10 -8.35
N PHE A 636 7.84 19.84 -7.39
CA PHE A 636 8.41 20.88 -6.52
C PHE A 636 9.89 20.68 -6.17
N GLY A 637 10.66 21.76 -6.18
CA GLY A 637 12.07 21.76 -5.77
C GLY A 637 13.01 21.08 -6.77
N THR A 638 14.15 20.58 -6.28
CA THR A 638 15.13 19.88 -7.12
C THR A 638 14.63 18.50 -7.51
N LEU A 639 14.56 18.24 -8.82
CA LEU A 639 14.02 17.05 -9.45
C LEU A 639 15.00 16.43 -10.45
N THR A 640 16.31 16.69 -10.34
CA THR A 640 17.32 16.15 -11.25
C THR A 640 17.17 14.63 -11.43
N ASN A 641 17.33 14.15 -12.66
CA ASN A 641 17.11 12.76 -13.07
C ASN A 641 15.69 12.21 -12.84
N THR A 642 14.72 13.04 -12.45
CA THR A 642 13.33 12.59 -12.32
C THR A 642 12.68 12.54 -13.70
N GLN A 643 12.15 11.37 -14.04
CA GLN A 643 11.50 11.07 -15.31
C GLN A 643 10.00 10.90 -15.10
N ILE A 644 9.20 11.62 -15.88
CA ILE A 644 7.74 11.54 -15.88
C ILE A 644 7.29 11.21 -17.31
N SER A 645 6.78 9.99 -17.53
CA SER A 645 6.43 9.57 -18.89
C SER A 645 5.22 8.67 -19.02
N GLU A 646 4.59 8.66 -20.20
CA GLU A 646 3.47 7.77 -20.51
C GLU A 646 2.22 7.92 -19.61
N ASN A 647 2.14 8.98 -18.80
CA ASN A 647 0.99 9.19 -17.91
C ASN A 647 -0.18 9.80 -18.69
N THR A 648 -1.41 9.43 -18.32
CA THR A 648 -2.63 10.12 -18.76
C THR A 648 -3.15 10.99 -17.62
N ILE A 649 -3.11 12.31 -17.80
CA ILE A 649 -3.38 13.32 -16.76
C ILE A 649 -4.48 14.25 -17.24
N SER A 650 -5.72 13.95 -16.84
CA SER A 650 -6.89 14.55 -17.49
C SER A 650 -8.03 14.81 -16.53
N GLY A 651 -8.81 15.86 -16.81
CA GLY A 651 -10.01 16.21 -16.04
C GLY A 651 -9.74 16.63 -14.59
N ASN A 652 -8.50 17.01 -14.24
CA ASN A 652 -8.19 17.46 -12.88
C ASN A 652 -8.50 18.96 -12.71
N GLY A 653 -9.01 19.34 -11.54
CA GLY A 653 -9.21 20.73 -11.17
C GLY A 653 -10.43 21.44 -11.79
N THR A 654 -11.27 20.75 -12.59
CA THR A 654 -12.25 21.29 -13.58
C THR A 654 -13.38 22.21 -13.08
N VAL A 655 -13.27 22.85 -11.93
CA VAL A 655 -14.26 23.77 -11.37
C VAL A 655 -13.78 25.21 -11.22
N SER A 656 -12.52 25.52 -11.53
CA SER A 656 -12.00 26.89 -11.47
C SER A 656 -10.99 27.18 -12.57
N SER A 657 -10.77 28.46 -12.90
CA SER A 657 -9.71 28.90 -13.82
C SER A 657 -8.30 28.68 -13.25
N SER A 658 -8.17 28.46 -11.95
CA SER A 658 -6.90 28.11 -11.30
C SER A 658 -6.53 26.63 -11.41
N ALA A 659 -7.41 25.81 -12.00
CA ALA A 659 -7.23 24.38 -12.21
C ALA A 659 -6.01 24.05 -13.07
N ARG A 660 -5.36 22.91 -12.77
CA ARG A 660 -4.16 22.46 -13.49
C ARG A 660 -4.16 20.94 -13.59
N ASN A 661 -3.85 20.41 -14.77
CA ASN A 661 -3.52 18.99 -14.87
C ASN A 661 -2.13 18.74 -14.28
N VAL A 662 -1.16 19.57 -14.67
CA VAL A 662 0.24 19.50 -14.20
C VAL A 662 0.72 20.87 -13.74
N GLU A 663 1.37 20.92 -12.57
CA GLU A 663 2.02 22.12 -12.03
C GLU A 663 3.49 21.84 -11.68
N PHE A 664 4.39 22.53 -12.36
CA PHE A 664 5.78 22.73 -11.97
C PHE A 664 5.85 23.98 -11.11
N ASN A 665 6.10 23.82 -9.81
CA ASN A 665 6.15 24.91 -8.84
C ASN A 665 7.53 24.92 -8.19
N SER A 666 8.37 25.92 -8.52
CA SER A 666 9.77 25.91 -8.11
C SER A 666 10.51 24.62 -8.50
N ALA A 667 10.10 23.98 -9.60
CA ALA A 667 10.60 22.69 -10.04
C ALA A 667 11.86 22.85 -10.89
N ASN A 668 12.91 22.07 -10.60
CA ASN A 668 14.19 22.17 -11.30
C ASN A 668 14.74 20.83 -11.76
N GLY A 669 14.97 20.67 -13.07
CA GLY A 669 15.69 19.50 -13.62
C GLY A 669 14.83 18.26 -13.92
N ALA A 670 13.50 18.39 -14.02
CA ALA A 670 12.62 17.27 -14.36
C ALA A 670 12.55 17.03 -15.88
N HIS A 671 12.38 15.78 -16.28
CA HIS A 671 12.13 15.38 -17.67
C HIS A 671 10.72 14.81 -17.81
N PHE A 672 9.85 15.52 -18.54
CA PHE A 672 8.43 15.21 -18.71
C PHE A 672 8.14 14.93 -20.19
N PHE A 673 7.94 13.67 -20.58
CA PHE A 673 7.91 13.25 -21.99
C PHE A 673 6.89 12.13 -22.26
N SER A 674 6.37 12.01 -23.48
CA SER A 674 5.36 11.00 -23.87
C SER A 674 4.08 10.98 -23.02
N ASN A 675 3.75 12.05 -22.30
CA ASN A 675 2.54 12.14 -21.49
C ASN A 675 1.35 12.64 -22.31
N LYS A 676 0.15 12.28 -21.87
CA LYS A 676 -1.13 12.68 -22.45
C LYS A 676 -1.86 13.57 -21.44
N VAL A 677 -2.02 14.84 -21.75
CA VAL A 677 -2.59 15.87 -20.86
C VAL A 677 -3.84 16.46 -21.49
N GLY A 678 -4.99 16.22 -20.86
CA GLY A 678 -6.29 16.69 -21.37
C GLY A 678 -6.93 15.79 -22.45
N THR A 679 -6.51 14.53 -22.53
CA THR A 679 -7.12 13.50 -23.40
C THR A 679 -7.38 12.19 -22.63
N LEU A 680 -8.18 11.30 -23.21
CA LEU A 680 -8.25 9.91 -22.77
C LEU A 680 -6.93 9.17 -23.14
N PRO A 681 -6.73 7.93 -22.66
CA PRO A 681 -5.48 7.21 -22.89
C PRO A 681 -5.14 6.93 -24.36
N ASP A 682 -6.10 7.05 -25.27
CA ASP A 682 -5.89 6.96 -26.72
C ASP A 682 -5.07 8.13 -27.28
N GLY A 683 -4.94 9.23 -26.53
CA GLY A 683 -4.26 10.44 -26.96
C GLY A 683 -5.04 11.30 -27.95
N ASN A 684 -6.28 10.92 -28.28
CA ASN A 684 -7.08 11.55 -29.33
C ASN A 684 -8.42 12.06 -28.80
N THR A 685 -9.05 11.33 -27.87
CA THR A 685 -10.34 11.73 -27.33
C THR A 685 -10.15 12.83 -26.29
N ALA A 686 -10.65 14.02 -26.59
CA ALA A 686 -10.50 15.22 -25.77
C ALA A 686 -11.19 15.11 -24.39
N VAL A 687 -10.55 15.62 -23.34
CA VAL A 687 -11.10 15.70 -21.97
C VAL A 687 -10.97 17.13 -21.43
N THR A 688 -12.10 17.81 -21.28
CA THR A 688 -12.11 19.25 -20.99
C THR A 688 -11.56 19.58 -19.59
N ASN A 689 -10.70 20.60 -19.52
CA ASN A 689 -10.27 21.24 -18.27
C ASN A 689 -10.47 22.77 -18.32
N ILE A 690 -11.08 23.35 -17.28
CA ILE A 690 -11.39 24.79 -17.21
C ILE A 690 -10.13 25.66 -17.09
N GLY A 691 -9.07 25.16 -16.47
CA GLY A 691 -7.84 25.93 -16.28
C GLY A 691 -6.80 25.67 -17.38
N ASN A 692 -5.52 25.78 -17.00
CA ASN A 692 -4.40 25.49 -17.90
C ASN A 692 -4.03 24.00 -17.86
N GLY A 693 -3.39 23.50 -18.92
CA GLY A 693 -2.90 22.13 -18.96
C GLY A 693 -1.67 21.92 -18.09
N VAL A 694 -0.56 22.50 -18.53
CA VAL A 694 0.74 22.47 -17.85
C VAL A 694 1.11 23.88 -17.42
N VAL A 695 1.44 24.06 -16.14
CA VAL A 695 1.88 25.36 -15.62
C VAL A 695 3.28 25.26 -15.04
N LEU A 696 4.17 26.15 -15.46
CA LEU A 696 5.49 26.37 -14.86
C LEU A 696 5.48 27.71 -14.11
N ALA A 697 5.78 27.67 -12.82
CA ALA A 697 5.93 28.85 -11.97
C ALA A 697 7.27 28.78 -11.24
N THR A 698 8.12 29.78 -11.44
CA THR A 698 9.46 29.86 -10.82
C THR A 698 10.30 28.59 -11.10
N SER A 699 10.12 27.95 -12.27
CA SER A 699 10.65 26.61 -12.56
C SER A 699 11.70 26.66 -13.67
N SER A 700 12.80 25.91 -13.52
CA SER A 700 13.96 26.03 -14.42
C SER A 700 14.61 24.71 -14.80
N ASN A 701 15.32 24.69 -15.93
CA ASN A 701 16.07 23.52 -16.39
C ASN A 701 15.19 22.26 -16.59
N ASN A 702 13.90 22.42 -16.87
CA ASN A 702 13.01 21.29 -17.13
C ASN A 702 12.96 20.99 -18.63
N ASN A 703 12.91 19.71 -18.97
CA ASN A 703 12.71 19.25 -20.35
C ASN A 703 11.27 18.74 -20.51
N ILE A 704 10.49 19.41 -21.34
CA ILE A 704 9.11 19.07 -21.66
C ILE A 704 9.09 18.51 -23.09
N GLY A 705 9.00 17.20 -23.19
CA GLY A 705 9.18 16.44 -24.41
C GLY A 705 10.58 15.84 -24.46
N GLY A 706 11.17 15.68 -25.63
CA GLY A 706 12.43 14.96 -25.75
C GLY A 706 13.16 15.13 -27.06
N VAL A 707 14.04 14.18 -27.39
CA VAL A 707 14.93 14.24 -28.57
C VAL A 707 14.30 13.64 -29.83
N SER A 708 13.07 13.13 -29.75
CA SER A 708 12.32 12.56 -30.89
C SER A 708 10.81 12.74 -30.73
N GLU A 709 10.06 12.58 -31.81
CA GLU A 709 8.59 12.66 -31.85
C GLU A 709 7.89 11.71 -30.84
N ILE A 710 8.45 10.52 -30.60
CA ILE A 710 7.88 9.54 -29.65
C ILE A 710 7.96 10.04 -28.20
N GLU A 711 8.94 10.90 -27.89
CA GLU A 711 9.09 11.55 -26.59
C GLU A 711 8.19 12.79 -26.45
N GLY A 712 7.48 13.18 -27.50
CA GLY A 712 6.53 14.28 -27.51
C GLY A 712 5.36 14.08 -26.56
N ASN A 713 5.00 15.11 -25.80
CA ASN A 713 3.75 15.10 -25.03
C ASN A 713 2.57 15.52 -25.91
N ILE A 714 1.39 14.97 -25.62
CA ILE A 714 0.10 15.41 -26.18
C ILE A 714 -0.57 16.33 -25.15
N ILE A 715 -0.87 17.59 -25.52
CA ILE A 715 -1.44 18.59 -24.61
C ILE A 715 -2.61 19.30 -25.30
N GLY A 716 -3.84 19.11 -24.83
CA GLY A 716 -5.01 19.70 -25.49
C GLY A 716 -6.29 19.77 -24.66
N ASN A 717 -7.30 20.46 -25.19
CA ASN A 717 -8.66 20.61 -24.66
C ASN A 717 -8.75 21.28 -23.28
N HIS A 718 -7.94 22.32 -23.07
CA HIS A 718 -8.02 23.21 -21.93
C HIS A 718 -8.78 24.48 -22.32
N ASN A 719 -9.62 25.06 -21.44
CA ASN A 719 -10.34 26.30 -21.74
C ASN A 719 -9.40 27.52 -21.77
N LEU A 720 -8.28 27.45 -21.05
CA LEU A 720 -7.21 28.46 -21.08
C LEU A 720 -6.07 27.98 -21.98
N SER A 721 -4.82 28.13 -21.53
CA SER A 721 -3.65 27.75 -22.31
C SER A 721 -3.28 26.28 -22.14
N GLY A 722 -2.74 25.68 -23.19
CA GLY A 722 -2.15 24.34 -23.12
C GLY A 722 -0.97 24.34 -22.15
N VAL A 723 -0.06 25.29 -22.33
CA VAL A 723 1.08 25.55 -21.46
C VAL A 723 1.08 27.02 -21.00
N LEU A 724 1.33 27.25 -19.71
CA LEU A 724 1.59 28.56 -19.14
C LEU A 724 2.95 28.56 -18.42
N MET A 725 3.87 29.40 -18.87
CA MET A 725 5.11 29.72 -18.16
C MET A 725 4.98 31.09 -17.52
N ALA A 726 5.07 31.16 -16.20
CA ALA A 726 4.83 32.38 -15.44
C ALA A 726 5.99 32.71 -14.48
N VAL A 727 6.03 33.99 -14.07
CA VAL A 727 6.97 34.54 -13.09
C VAL A 727 8.41 34.48 -13.62
N THR A 728 9.29 33.68 -13.03
CA THR A 728 10.71 33.53 -13.42
C THR A 728 11.01 32.07 -13.72
N SER A 729 10.47 31.56 -14.82
CA SER A 729 10.66 30.18 -15.28
C SER A 729 11.64 30.12 -16.46
N SER A 730 12.94 30.07 -16.15
CA SER A 730 14.02 30.19 -17.13
C SER A 730 14.69 28.86 -17.49
N ASN A 731 15.35 28.77 -18.64
CA ASN A 731 16.14 27.62 -19.09
C ASN A 731 15.33 26.33 -19.26
N ASN A 732 14.04 26.40 -19.57
CA ASN A 732 13.24 25.22 -19.89
C ASN A 732 13.27 24.93 -21.39
N THR A 733 13.25 23.64 -21.74
CA THR A 733 13.19 23.17 -23.13
C THR A 733 11.84 22.53 -23.40
N PHE A 734 11.19 22.93 -24.47
CA PHE A 734 9.98 22.30 -25.00
C PHE A 734 10.32 21.72 -26.37
N SER A 735 10.27 20.40 -26.52
CA SER A 735 10.61 19.77 -27.78
C SER A 735 9.73 18.60 -28.19
N HIS A 736 9.39 18.52 -29.48
CA HIS A 736 8.59 17.43 -30.06
C HIS A 736 7.17 17.29 -29.50
N ASN A 737 6.63 18.28 -28.79
CA ASN A 737 5.28 18.19 -28.24
C ASN A 737 4.19 18.47 -29.29
N ASN A 738 3.05 17.79 -29.19
CA ASN A 738 1.84 18.11 -29.93
C ASN A 738 0.87 18.86 -28.99
N ILE A 739 0.68 20.14 -29.26
CA ILE A 739 -0.14 21.06 -28.47
C ILE A 739 -1.35 21.48 -29.30
N GLY A 740 -2.52 20.97 -28.92
CA GLY A 740 -3.79 21.15 -29.64
C GLY A 740 -4.03 20.17 -30.80
N LEU A 741 -3.15 19.18 -30.97
CA LEU A 741 -3.28 18.09 -31.94
C LEU A 741 -3.14 16.73 -31.26
N GLY A 742 -4.01 15.78 -31.60
CA GLY A 742 -4.01 14.43 -31.04
C GLY A 742 -2.80 13.60 -31.46
N LEU A 743 -2.66 12.42 -30.83
CA LEU A 743 -1.58 11.47 -31.10
C LEU A 743 -1.59 10.94 -32.54
N ASP A 744 -2.77 10.87 -33.17
CA ASP A 744 -2.93 10.48 -34.58
C ASP A 744 -2.49 11.55 -35.60
N GLY A 745 -2.08 12.74 -35.12
CA GLY A 745 -1.67 13.85 -35.95
C GLY A 745 -2.81 14.54 -36.71
N VAL A 746 -4.08 14.21 -36.43
CA VAL A 746 -5.25 14.77 -37.14
C VAL A 746 -6.40 15.17 -36.22
N SER A 747 -6.53 14.54 -35.05
CA SER A 747 -7.58 14.83 -34.08
C SER A 747 -7.41 16.24 -33.52
N ASP A 748 -8.44 17.07 -33.66
CA ASP A 748 -8.48 18.41 -33.07
C ASP A 748 -8.77 18.32 -31.57
N ILE A 749 -7.77 18.68 -30.77
CA ILE A 749 -7.86 18.82 -29.33
C ILE A 749 -7.39 20.21 -28.90
N GLY A 750 -7.66 21.23 -29.72
CA GLY A 750 -7.25 22.61 -29.50
C GLY A 750 -7.54 23.15 -28.10
N ASN A 751 -6.67 24.03 -27.60
CA ASN A 751 -6.93 24.77 -26.37
C ASN A 751 -7.76 26.03 -26.67
N GLY A 752 -8.64 26.40 -25.75
CA GLY A 752 -9.58 27.51 -25.87
C GLY A 752 -8.93 28.90 -25.89
N ALA A 753 -7.69 29.00 -25.41
CA ALA A 753 -6.86 30.20 -25.55
C ALA A 753 -5.55 29.88 -26.29
N ILE A 754 -4.42 29.89 -25.60
CA ILE A 754 -3.10 29.91 -26.23
C ILE A 754 -2.47 28.51 -26.16
N GLY A 755 -1.78 28.07 -27.22
CA GLY A 755 -0.99 26.83 -27.17
C GLY A 755 0.08 26.90 -26.07
N ILE A 756 1.00 27.86 -26.18
CA ILE A 756 2.00 28.20 -25.16
C ILE A 756 1.96 29.69 -24.83
N LEU A 757 1.72 30.05 -23.57
CA LEU A 757 1.79 31.42 -23.07
C LEU A 757 3.00 31.60 -22.15
N ILE A 758 3.82 32.61 -22.41
CA ILE A 758 4.98 32.98 -21.60
C ILE A 758 4.78 34.38 -21.04
N ILE A 759 4.71 34.50 -19.71
CA ILE A 759 4.51 35.76 -18.99
C ILE A 759 5.54 35.96 -17.88
N GLY A 760 6.06 37.18 -17.74
CA GLY A 760 7.06 37.51 -16.73
C GLY A 760 8.51 37.41 -17.21
N SER A 761 9.47 37.65 -16.32
CA SER A 761 10.90 37.71 -16.63
C SER A 761 11.52 36.31 -16.83
N ASN A 762 11.09 35.62 -17.87
CA ASN A 762 11.57 34.30 -18.26
C ASN A 762 12.70 34.44 -19.29
N THR A 763 13.81 33.72 -19.11
CA THR A 763 15.00 33.80 -19.95
C THR A 763 15.58 32.44 -20.32
N GLY A 764 16.25 32.34 -21.46
CA GLY A 764 16.98 31.14 -21.89
C GLY A 764 16.08 29.94 -22.22
N ASN A 765 14.78 30.14 -22.43
CA ASN A 765 13.86 29.06 -22.77
C ASN A 765 14.00 28.69 -24.25
N THR A 766 13.86 27.40 -24.57
CA THR A 766 13.95 26.89 -25.95
C THR A 766 12.66 26.15 -26.30
N ILE A 767 12.02 26.55 -27.39
CA ILE A 767 10.80 25.93 -27.93
C ILE A 767 11.18 25.46 -29.33
N VAL A 768 11.36 24.15 -29.50
CA VAL A 768 11.93 23.60 -30.72
C VAL A 768 11.20 22.36 -31.22
N ASN A 769 10.98 22.20 -32.53
CA ASN A 769 10.40 20.98 -33.09
C ASN A 769 9.01 20.57 -32.53
N ASN A 770 8.20 21.53 -32.03
CA ASN A 770 6.84 21.24 -31.54
C ASN A 770 5.81 21.42 -32.65
N THR A 771 4.69 20.70 -32.56
CA THR A 771 3.47 20.98 -33.32
C THR A 771 2.47 21.75 -32.46
N ILE A 772 2.13 22.98 -32.83
CA ILE A 772 1.21 23.85 -32.09
C ILE A 772 0.06 24.28 -33.01
N ALA A 773 -1.08 23.60 -32.88
CA ALA A 773 -2.20 23.77 -33.81
C ALA A 773 -3.57 23.81 -33.14
N ASN A 774 -4.56 24.34 -33.86
CA ASN A 774 -5.97 24.38 -33.47
C ASN A 774 -6.29 25.18 -32.19
N ASN A 775 -5.37 26.03 -31.71
CA ASN A 775 -5.63 26.89 -30.56
C ASN A 775 -6.24 28.24 -31.01
N GLN A 776 -6.65 29.10 -30.08
CA GLN A 776 -6.98 30.48 -30.44
C GLN A 776 -5.74 31.23 -30.94
N GLN A 777 -4.62 31.10 -30.24
CA GLN A 777 -3.28 31.59 -30.65
C GLN A 777 -2.25 30.49 -30.44
N GLY A 778 -1.20 30.45 -31.26
CA GLY A 778 -0.16 29.43 -31.15
C GLY A 778 0.73 29.64 -29.92
N LEU A 779 1.69 30.55 -30.04
CA LEU A 779 2.67 30.92 -29.02
C LEU A 779 2.58 32.43 -28.75
N VAL A 780 2.45 32.81 -27.47
CA VAL A 780 2.35 34.22 -27.05
C VAL A 780 3.43 34.53 -26.01
N LEU A 781 4.15 35.63 -26.22
CA LEU A 781 5.03 36.25 -25.22
C LEU A 781 4.40 37.56 -24.75
N ASP A 782 4.09 37.65 -23.46
CA ASP A 782 3.37 38.78 -22.87
C ASP A 782 4.25 39.52 -21.84
N PRO A 783 4.48 40.85 -22.00
CA PRO A 783 5.29 41.66 -21.09
C PRO A 783 4.55 42.07 -19.80
N ALA A 784 3.24 41.79 -19.66
CA ALA A 784 2.38 42.37 -18.62
C ALA A 784 2.86 42.10 -17.18
N ALA A 785 3.62 41.02 -16.94
CA ALA A 785 4.14 40.64 -15.63
C ALA A 785 5.68 40.66 -15.54
N GLY A 786 6.35 41.28 -16.51
CA GLY A 786 7.79 41.21 -16.74
C GLY A 786 8.09 40.78 -18.17
N ILE A 787 9.24 41.17 -18.70
CA ILE A 787 9.59 41.03 -20.12
C ILE A 787 10.32 39.69 -20.36
N PRO A 788 9.71 38.71 -21.07
CA PRO A 788 10.42 37.51 -21.50
C PRO A 788 11.46 37.87 -22.56
N THR A 789 12.70 37.41 -22.42
CA THR A 789 13.78 37.62 -23.41
C THR A 789 14.57 36.33 -23.55
N GLN A 790 15.41 36.21 -24.59
CA GLN A 790 16.21 34.99 -24.84
C GLN A 790 15.32 33.74 -24.94
N VAL A 791 14.18 33.84 -25.63
CA VAL A 791 13.29 32.71 -25.92
C VAL A 791 13.48 32.26 -27.36
N THR A 792 14.24 31.16 -27.53
CA THR A 792 14.51 30.57 -28.84
C THR A 792 13.28 29.82 -29.33
N ILE A 793 12.75 30.17 -30.50
CA ILE A 793 11.61 29.52 -31.14
C ILE A 793 12.10 28.99 -32.49
N SER A 794 12.30 27.68 -32.62
CA SER A 794 12.98 27.12 -33.80
C SER A 794 12.31 25.85 -34.31
N GLU A 795 12.25 25.66 -35.62
CA GLU A 795 11.73 24.44 -36.27
C GLU A 795 10.32 23.97 -35.79
N ASN A 796 9.48 24.87 -35.24
CA ASN A 796 8.13 24.49 -34.80
C ASN A 796 7.13 24.51 -35.97
N SER A 797 6.22 23.54 -35.98
CA SER A 797 5.05 23.50 -36.85
C SER A 797 3.89 24.22 -36.16
N ILE A 798 3.66 25.49 -36.50
CA ILE A 798 2.61 26.32 -35.89
C ILE A 798 1.59 26.69 -36.96
N TYR A 799 0.37 26.17 -36.87
CA TYR A 799 -0.64 26.35 -37.92
C TYR A 799 -2.06 26.13 -37.44
N ASN A 800 -3.05 26.55 -38.24
CA ASN A 800 -4.48 26.40 -37.96
C ASN A 800 -4.93 26.95 -36.59
N ASN A 801 -4.17 27.88 -36.02
CA ASN A 801 -4.63 28.65 -34.87
C ASN A 801 -5.58 29.76 -35.39
N SER A 802 -6.59 30.11 -34.60
CA SER A 802 -7.63 31.05 -35.06
C SER A 802 -7.12 32.48 -35.29
N ASN A 803 -6.02 32.85 -34.62
CA ASN A 803 -5.33 34.14 -34.72
C ASN A 803 -3.85 33.92 -35.11
N LEU A 804 -2.93 34.73 -34.57
CA LEU A 804 -1.49 34.66 -34.85
C LEU A 804 -0.85 33.34 -34.39
N GLY A 805 0.12 32.87 -35.16
CA GLY A 805 0.93 31.70 -34.82
C GLY A 805 1.95 32.01 -33.73
N ILE A 806 2.72 33.08 -33.88
CA ILE A 806 3.60 33.66 -32.86
C ILE A 806 3.15 35.11 -32.66
N ASP A 807 2.99 35.53 -31.41
CA ASP A 807 2.55 36.88 -31.02
C ASP A 807 3.47 37.44 -29.92
N LEU A 808 4.24 38.48 -30.24
CA LEU A 808 5.08 39.21 -29.31
C LEU A 808 4.36 40.50 -28.88
N ILE A 809 3.70 40.48 -27.71
CA ILE A 809 2.92 41.63 -27.27
C ILE A 809 3.83 42.83 -26.95
N GLY A 810 3.66 43.94 -27.67
CA GLY A 810 4.53 45.13 -27.66
C GLY A 810 4.47 45.85 -29.01
N THR A 811 5.12 46.99 -29.25
CA THR A 811 5.06 47.66 -30.57
C THR A 811 5.67 46.78 -31.67
N THR A 812 4.82 46.22 -32.54
CA THR A 812 5.13 45.23 -33.60
C THR A 812 5.56 45.88 -34.93
N ALA A 813 6.16 47.06 -34.91
CA ALA A 813 6.53 47.74 -36.15
C ALA A 813 7.94 47.31 -36.55
N ASN A 814 8.06 46.61 -37.69
CA ASN A 814 9.34 46.34 -38.31
C ASN A 814 9.93 47.68 -38.78
N ASP A 815 10.84 48.28 -38.01
CA ASP A 815 11.44 49.57 -38.33
C ASP A 815 12.96 49.47 -38.55
N ALA A 816 13.51 50.47 -39.24
CA ALA A 816 14.92 50.48 -39.56
C ALA A 816 15.75 50.77 -38.30
N ASP A 817 16.75 49.93 -38.04
CA ASP A 817 17.72 50.04 -36.94
C ASP A 817 17.21 49.67 -35.53
N ASP A 818 16.00 49.11 -35.43
CA ASP A 818 15.33 48.49 -34.25
C ASP A 818 15.94 48.88 -32.89
N ALA A 819 15.57 50.04 -32.37
CA ALA A 819 16.02 50.53 -31.06
C ALA A 819 15.07 50.13 -29.91
N ASP A 820 14.04 49.35 -30.20
CA ASP A 820 12.97 49.07 -29.27
C ASP A 820 13.38 47.97 -28.27
N ALA A 821 12.84 48.08 -27.05
CA ALA A 821 13.08 47.12 -25.98
C ALA A 821 11.76 46.53 -25.51
N GLY A 822 11.67 45.21 -25.45
CA GLY A 822 10.44 44.49 -25.14
C GLY A 822 10.64 42.98 -25.17
N VAL A 823 9.54 42.25 -25.35
CA VAL A 823 9.60 40.79 -25.36
C VAL A 823 10.48 40.30 -26.51
N ASN A 824 11.34 39.31 -26.25
CA ASN A 824 12.40 38.88 -27.18
C ASN A 824 13.20 40.05 -27.78
N ASN A 825 13.45 41.10 -26.98
CA ASN A 825 14.13 42.32 -27.41
C ASN A 825 13.55 42.94 -28.70
N LEU A 826 12.27 42.67 -28.98
CA LEU A 826 11.52 43.07 -30.18
C LEU A 826 12.22 42.75 -31.51
N GLN A 827 12.98 41.64 -31.55
CA GLN A 827 13.69 41.17 -32.75
C GLN A 827 12.82 41.30 -34.00
N ASN A 828 13.25 42.14 -34.94
CA ASN A 828 12.58 42.30 -36.22
C ASN A 828 12.43 40.99 -37.01
N THR A 829 11.33 40.88 -37.76
CA THR A 829 11.02 39.73 -38.63
C THR A 829 11.76 39.85 -39.98
N PRO A 830 12.11 38.72 -40.64
CA PRO A 830 12.63 38.76 -42.00
C PRO A 830 11.60 39.30 -43.00
N GLU A 831 12.03 40.24 -43.83
CA GLU A 831 11.27 40.75 -44.97
C GLU A 831 11.69 40.00 -46.24
N ILE A 832 10.81 39.14 -46.77
CA ILE A 832 11.03 38.43 -48.03
C ILE A 832 10.62 39.34 -49.18
N SER A 833 11.56 39.67 -50.05
CA SER A 833 11.35 40.58 -51.19
C SER A 833 11.04 39.83 -52.49
N THR A 834 11.62 38.65 -52.71
CA THR A 834 11.38 37.81 -53.88
C THR A 834 11.50 36.32 -53.54
N ILE A 835 10.67 35.50 -54.19
CA ILE A 835 10.72 34.04 -54.16
C ILE A 835 10.73 33.55 -55.61
N ASN A 836 11.85 32.96 -56.02
CA ASN A 836 12.07 32.48 -57.38
C ASN A 836 12.25 30.94 -57.39
N PHE A 837 11.32 30.22 -57.98
CA PHE A 837 11.48 28.77 -58.21
C PHE A 837 12.47 28.51 -59.35
N LEU A 838 13.60 27.87 -59.02
CA LEU A 838 14.66 27.58 -59.99
C LEU A 838 14.44 26.27 -60.77
N GLY A 839 13.44 25.46 -60.36
CA GLY A 839 13.11 24.16 -60.92
C GLY A 839 13.55 22.99 -60.02
N GLY A 840 12.82 21.86 -60.08
CA GLY A 840 13.01 20.77 -59.12
C GLY A 840 12.53 21.17 -57.71
N THR A 841 13.34 20.93 -56.69
CA THR A 841 13.08 21.31 -55.28
C THR A 841 13.75 22.63 -54.87
N ALA A 842 14.50 23.30 -55.76
CA ALA A 842 15.29 24.48 -55.39
C ALA A 842 14.49 25.79 -55.51
N VAL A 843 14.58 26.62 -54.46
CA VAL A 843 13.93 27.93 -54.35
C VAL A 843 14.97 28.97 -53.98
N GLU A 844 15.06 30.04 -54.76
CA GLU A 844 15.87 31.21 -54.45
C GLU A 844 15.01 32.25 -53.72
N ILE A 845 15.47 32.71 -52.56
CA ILE A 845 14.78 33.69 -51.71
C ILE A 845 15.70 34.88 -51.51
N THR A 846 15.22 36.09 -51.83
CA THR A 846 15.89 37.34 -51.45
C THR A 846 15.17 37.95 -50.27
N TYR A 847 15.88 38.18 -49.18
CA TYR A 847 15.33 38.71 -47.94
C TYR A 847 16.29 39.70 -47.25
N ALA A 848 15.77 40.48 -46.30
CA ALA A 848 16.56 41.29 -45.38
C ALA A 848 15.94 41.21 -43.98
N VAL A 849 16.75 41.45 -42.94
CA VAL A 849 16.24 41.61 -41.57
C VAL A 849 16.63 43.02 -41.11
N PRO A 850 15.67 43.94 -40.88
CA PRO A 850 15.97 45.33 -40.54
C PRO A 850 16.45 45.53 -39.09
N SER A 851 17.21 44.59 -38.53
CA SER A 851 17.83 44.72 -37.21
C SER A 851 19.23 45.33 -37.30
N ALA A 852 19.58 46.23 -36.39
CA ALA A 852 20.95 46.73 -36.26
C ALA A 852 21.83 45.79 -35.42
N VAL A 853 23.13 45.72 -35.73
CA VAL A 853 24.14 44.94 -34.96
C VAL A 853 24.29 45.40 -33.50
N THR A 854 23.80 46.59 -33.17
CA THR A 854 23.82 47.14 -31.80
C THR A 854 22.71 46.57 -30.91
N ASN A 855 21.62 46.08 -31.51
CA ASN A 855 20.39 45.70 -30.82
C ASN A 855 20.05 44.21 -30.97
N SER A 856 20.55 43.57 -32.04
CA SER A 856 20.51 42.11 -32.20
C SER A 856 21.93 41.53 -32.22
N ALA A 857 22.13 40.42 -31.51
CA ALA A 857 23.41 39.72 -31.53
C ALA A 857 23.56 38.88 -32.81
N TYR A 858 24.52 39.22 -33.66
CA TYR A 858 24.81 38.50 -34.91
C TYR A 858 25.79 37.32 -34.70
N PRO A 859 25.78 36.30 -35.59
CA PRO A 859 24.89 36.14 -36.74
C PRO A 859 23.46 35.79 -36.31
N LEU A 860 22.46 36.22 -37.10
CA LEU A 860 21.08 35.77 -36.93
C LEU A 860 20.86 34.44 -37.65
N THR A 861 20.03 33.57 -37.08
CA THR A 861 19.50 32.37 -37.74
C THR A 861 18.15 32.71 -38.35
N ILE A 862 18.00 32.49 -39.65
CA ILE A 862 16.76 32.76 -40.39
C ILE A 862 16.15 31.44 -40.79
N GLU A 863 14.93 31.16 -40.35
CA GLU A 863 14.25 29.90 -40.63
C GLU A 863 13.09 30.14 -41.60
N PHE A 864 13.02 29.37 -42.68
CA PHE A 864 11.96 29.48 -43.68
C PHE A 864 10.93 28.37 -43.52
N PHE A 865 9.65 28.75 -43.60
CA PHE A 865 8.53 27.83 -43.40
C PHE A 865 7.52 27.91 -44.54
N GLY A 866 6.97 26.75 -44.91
CA GLY A 866 5.72 26.67 -45.66
C GLY A 866 4.57 27.18 -44.80
N ALA A 867 3.83 28.16 -45.32
CA ALA A 867 2.83 28.88 -44.54
C ALA A 867 1.40 28.48 -44.92
N ILE A 868 0.52 28.41 -43.93
CA ILE A 868 -0.94 28.40 -44.11
C ILE A 868 -1.52 29.54 -43.29
N ASN A 869 -2.27 30.44 -43.93
CA ASN A 869 -2.85 31.63 -43.29
C ASN A 869 -1.82 32.47 -42.51
N GLY A 870 -0.60 32.61 -43.06
CA GLY A 870 0.49 33.37 -42.45
C GLY A 870 1.14 32.71 -41.22
N GLN A 871 0.88 31.42 -40.97
CA GLN A 871 1.51 30.66 -39.88
C GLN A 871 2.41 29.56 -40.45
N GLY A 872 3.62 29.40 -39.91
CA GLY A 872 4.61 28.43 -40.38
C GLY A 872 4.27 26.99 -40.03
N LYS A 873 3.69 26.26 -41.00
CA LYS A 873 3.29 24.85 -40.83
C LYS A 873 4.45 23.87 -41.00
N PHE A 874 5.33 24.10 -41.97
CA PHE A 874 6.39 23.14 -42.30
C PHE A 874 7.74 23.84 -42.34
N PHE A 875 8.67 23.42 -41.50
CA PHE A 875 10.06 23.87 -41.60
C PHE A 875 10.66 23.40 -42.94
N ILE A 876 11.41 24.27 -43.60
CA ILE A 876 12.06 23.99 -44.88
C ILE A 876 13.56 23.90 -44.69
N GLU A 877 14.20 25.03 -44.37
CA GLU A 877 15.64 25.16 -44.22
C GLU A 877 15.96 26.44 -43.43
N SER A 878 17.17 26.52 -42.87
CA SER A 878 17.68 27.69 -42.17
C SER A 878 18.86 28.33 -42.91
N ASP A 879 19.01 29.65 -42.81
CA ASP A 879 20.17 30.39 -43.32
C ASP A 879 20.85 31.20 -42.20
N THR A 880 22.16 31.41 -42.31
CA THR A 880 22.96 32.21 -41.37
C THR A 880 23.12 33.63 -41.92
N TYR A 881 22.57 34.63 -41.24
CA TYR A 881 22.59 36.03 -41.64
C TYR A 881 23.65 36.81 -40.84
N ALA A 882 24.81 37.05 -41.45
CA ALA A 882 26.01 37.51 -40.74
C ALA A 882 26.07 39.02 -40.47
N ALA A 883 25.38 39.84 -41.25
CA ALA A 883 25.32 41.30 -41.09
C ALA A 883 24.07 41.87 -41.79
N PRO A 884 23.59 43.07 -41.41
CA PRO A 884 22.46 43.74 -42.05
C PRO A 884 22.66 43.99 -43.56
N GLY A 885 21.58 43.90 -44.34
CA GLY A 885 21.55 44.10 -45.80
C GLY A 885 20.72 43.05 -46.55
N SER A 886 20.40 43.32 -47.82
CA SER A 886 19.72 42.31 -48.65
C SER A 886 20.61 41.09 -48.89
N LYS A 887 20.08 39.89 -48.67
CA LYS A 887 20.75 38.62 -48.95
C LYS A 887 19.87 37.74 -49.85
N THR A 888 20.50 37.04 -50.78
CA THR A 888 19.85 36.00 -51.59
C THR A 888 20.43 34.64 -51.19
N VAL A 889 19.54 33.69 -50.91
CA VAL A 889 19.89 32.30 -50.58
C VAL A 889 19.12 31.34 -51.48
N THR A 890 19.70 30.18 -51.77
CA THR A 890 18.99 29.07 -52.41
C THR A 890 18.73 27.99 -51.37
N ILE A 891 17.46 27.69 -51.14
CA ILE A 891 17.02 26.62 -50.23
C ILE A 891 16.40 25.46 -51.02
N ASN A 892 16.34 24.29 -50.41
CA ASN A 892 15.73 23.10 -51.00
C ASN A 892 14.46 22.69 -50.25
N LEU A 893 13.38 22.47 -51.00
CA LEU A 893 12.13 21.95 -50.46
C LEU A 893 12.29 20.47 -50.05
N PRO A 894 11.67 20.02 -48.94
CA PRO A 894 11.74 18.64 -48.48
C PRO A 894 11.16 17.63 -49.50
N ALA A 895 11.58 16.36 -49.41
CA ALA A 895 11.05 15.28 -50.27
C ALA A 895 9.60 14.87 -49.88
N GLY A 896 8.76 14.49 -50.86
CA GLY A 896 7.36 14.09 -50.63
C GLY A 896 6.32 15.23 -50.69
N PHE A 897 6.75 16.36 -51.23
CA PHE A 897 6.10 17.68 -51.21
C PHE A 897 5.06 17.90 -52.33
N ASP A 898 3.95 18.58 -52.02
CA ASP A 898 3.01 19.16 -53.00
C ASP A 898 3.30 20.66 -53.17
N SER A 899 3.53 21.10 -54.41
CA SER A 899 3.71 22.53 -54.76
C SER A 899 2.55 23.44 -54.35
N ASN A 900 1.36 22.89 -54.10
CA ASN A 900 0.20 23.65 -53.64
C ASN A 900 0.24 23.98 -52.13
N ASP A 901 0.99 23.22 -51.32
CA ASP A 901 1.09 23.44 -49.86
C ASP A 901 2.03 24.62 -49.50
N TYR A 902 2.71 25.21 -50.49
CA TYR A 902 3.80 26.19 -50.31
C TYR A 902 3.71 27.37 -51.29
N LEU A 903 2.49 27.75 -51.67
CA LEU A 903 2.27 28.98 -52.44
C LEU A 903 2.75 30.23 -51.68
N THR A 904 2.81 30.13 -50.35
CA THR A 904 3.22 31.18 -49.42
C THR A 904 4.32 30.71 -48.48
N LEU A 905 5.33 31.55 -48.27
CA LEU A 905 6.37 31.37 -47.26
C LEU A 905 6.25 32.42 -46.15
N VAL A 906 6.66 32.03 -44.94
CA VAL A 906 6.95 32.94 -43.82
C VAL A 906 8.34 32.60 -43.27
N ALA A 907 8.93 33.52 -42.54
CA ALA A 907 10.22 33.30 -41.90
C ALA A 907 10.28 33.94 -40.51
N THR A 908 11.16 33.42 -39.67
CA THR A 908 11.54 33.97 -38.37
C THR A 908 13.02 34.35 -38.37
N ALA A 909 13.40 35.27 -37.50
CA ALA A 909 14.80 35.63 -37.23
C ALA A 909 15.10 35.39 -35.75
N THR A 910 16.18 34.68 -35.48
CA THR A 910 16.66 34.39 -34.13
C THR A 910 18.06 34.94 -33.94
N ASP A 911 18.26 35.81 -32.96
CA ASP A 911 19.58 36.36 -32.64
C ASP A 911 20.48 35.34 -31.90
N ALA A 912 21.78 35.65 -31.77
CA ALA A 912 22.75 34.77 -31.10
C ALA A 912 22.54 34.65 -29.58
N ASN A 913 21.68 35.48 -28.98
CA ASN A 913 21.25 35.36 -27.58
C ASN A 913 19.95 34.54 -27.45
N GLY A 914 19.34 34.11 -28.56
CA GLY A 914 18.12 33.31 -28.61
C GLY A 914 16.83 34.13 -28.66
N ASN A 915 16.86 35.43 -28.91
CA ASN A 915 15.63 36.20 -29.13
C ASN A 915 15.06 35.90 -30.52
N THR A 916 13.81 35.44 -30.59
CA THR A 916 13.15 35.10 -31.87
C THR A 916 11.97 36.02 -32.17
N SER A 917 11.83 36.43 -33.43
CA SER A 917 10.73 37.25 -33.94
C SER A 917 9.42 36.48 -34.20
N GLU A 918 8.31 37.18 -34.45
CA GLU A 918 7.13 36.55 -35.04
C GLU A 918 7.38 36.01 -36.46
N PHE A 919 6.38 35.36 -37.05
CA PHE A 919 6.38 35.12 -38.49
C PHE A 919 6.28 36.45 -39.26
N GLY A 920 7.22 36.67 -40.17
CA GLY A 920 7.17 37.78 -41.13
C GLY A 920 5.97 37.70 -42.08
N ILE A 921 5.78 38.74 -42.90
CA ILE A 921 4.65 38.83 -43.84
C ILE A 921 4.67 37.63 -44.80
N SER A 922 3.51 36.97 -44.88
CA SER A 922 3.30 35.88 -45.82
C SER A 922 3.46 36.37 -47.26
N THR A 923 4.43 35.82 -47.97
CA THR A 923 4.78 36.27 -49.32
C THR A 923 4.41 35.18 -50.33
N ASP A 924 3.57 35.56 -51.30
CA ASP A 924 3.18 34.70 -52.41
C ASP A 924 4.37 34.47 -53.35
N SER A 925 4.47 33.24 -53.86
CA SER A 925 5.40 32.97 -54.95
C SER A 925 4.90 33.55 -56.28
N THR A 926 5.78 34.25 -57.00
CA THR A 926 5.56 34.55 -58.41
C THR A 926 5.99 33.34 -59.23
N LEU A 927 5.04 32.65 -59.85
CA LEU A 927 5.34 31.56 -60.79
C LEU A 927 6.32 32.05 -61.87
N SER A 928 7.40 31.31 -62.10
CA SER A 928 8.36 31.68 -63.15
C SER A 928 7.72 31.57 -64.53
N VAL A 929 8.22 32.35 -65.51
CA VAL A 929 7.75 32.31 -66.91
C VAL A 929 7.84 30.88 -67.47
N SER A 930 8.82 30.08 -67.03
CA SER A 930 8.95 28.68 -67.41
C SER A 930 7.90 27.76 -66.78
N GLN A 931 7.36 28.08 -65.59
CA GLN A 931 6.24 27.35 -64.96
C GLN A 931 4.87 27.77 -65.51
N PHE A 932 4.67 29.05 -65.83
CA PHE A 932 3.45 29.52 -66.51
C PHE A 932 3.30 28.92 -67.92
N GLU A 933 4.42 28.79 -68.65
CA GLU A 933 4.50 28.16 -69.98
C GLU A 933 4.20 26.64 -69.98
N ASN A 934 4.30 25.99 -68.80
CA ASN A 934 4.22 24.53 -68.62
C ASN A 934 2.98 24.05 -67.84
N THR A 935 2.00 24.91 -67.57
CA THR A 935 0.80 24.53 -66.77
C THR A 935 -0.49 24.51 -67.59
N GLY A 936 -0.43 24.76 -68.90
CA GLY A 936 -1.60 24.81 -69.78
C GLY A 936 -1.52 23.90 -70.99
N PHE A 937 -2.63 23.22 -71.31
CA PHE A 937 -2.80 22.55 -72.60
C PHE A 937 -2.56 23.52 -73.77
N LYS A 938 -1.72 23.12 -74.73
CA LYS A 938 -1.45 23.88 -75.96
C LYS A 938 -2.06 23.14 -77.15
N VAL A 939 -2.74 23.86 -78.04
CA VAL A 939 -3.22 23.31 -79.32
C VAL A 939 -2.52 24.01 -80.49
N TYR A 940 -1.96 23.25 -81.42
CA TYR A 940 -1.22 23.80 -82.55
C TYR A 940 -1.24 22.86 -83.78
N PRO A 941 -1.11 23.38 -85.01
CA PRO A 941 -1.24 24.79 -85.35
C PRO A 941 -2.69 25.26 -85.13
N ASN A 942 -2.88 26.52 -84.72
CA ASN A 942 -4.19 27.14 -84.62
C ASN A 942 -4.09 28.56 -85.22
N PRO A 943 -4.61 28.82 -86.43
CA PRO A 943 -5.55 27.97 -87.19
C PRO A 943 -4.96 26.66 -87.75
N VAL A 944 -5.78 25.61 -87.88
CA VAL A 944 -5.40 24.27 -88.35
C VAL A 944 -5.99 23.95 -89.72
N SER A 945 -5.24 23.23 -90.57
CA SER A 945 -5.75 22.70 -91.84
C SER A 945 -6.17 21.23 -91.74
N ASN A 946 -5.26 20.33 -91.35
CA ASN A 946 -5.54 18.89 -91.43
C ASN A 946 -5.42 18.19 -90.07
N ILE A 947 -4.33 18.44 -89.33
CA ILE A 947 -4.04 17.78 -88.06
C ILE A 947 -3.82 18.83 -86.97
N LEU A 948 -4.58 18.75 -85.89
CA LEU A 948 -4.42 19.56 -84.68
C LEU A 948 -3.68 18.74 -83.63
N PHE A 949 -2.55 19.24 -83.14
CA PHE A 949 -1.82 18.65 -82.03
C PHE A 949 -2.26 19.26 -80.72
N VAL A 950 -2.41 18.43 -79.70
CA VAL A 950 -2.72 18.80 -78.32
C VAL A 950 -1.55 18.36 -77.47
N LYS A 951 -0.93 19.30 -76.75
CA LYS A 951 0.17 19.03 -75.83
C LYS A 951 -0.27 19.32 -74.40
N SER A 952 -0.04 18.39 -73.49
CA SER A 952 -0.28 18.52 -72.04
C SER A 952 1.04 18.47 -71.27
N PRO A 953 1.11 19.10 -70.08
CA PRO A 953 2.27 18.99 -69.22
C PRO A 953 2.42 17.65 -68.49
N ALA A 954 1.38 16.82 -68.40
CA ALA A 954 1.41 15.53 -67.71
C ALA A 954 1.10 14.36 -68.65
N SER A 955 1.79 13.24 -68.44
CA SER A 955 1.53 11.98 -69.14
C SER A 955 0.40 11.22 -68.47
N GLU A 956 -0.84 11.52 -68.86
CA GLU A 956 -2.05 10.89 -68.33
C GLU A 956 -3.02 10.56 -69.47
N SER A 957 -4.02 9.74 -69.17
CA SER A 957 -5.14 9.45 -70.08
C SER A 957 -6.14 10.60 -70.08
N TYR A 958 -6.44 11.13 -71.27
CA TYR A 958 -7.42 12.20 -71.46
C TYR A 958 -8.52 11.79 -72.43
N SER A 959 -9.71 12.33 -72.20
CA SER A 959 -10.84 12.32 -73.13
C SER A 959 -10.94 13.66 -73.82
N LEU A 960 -10.71 13.67 -75.14
CA LEU A 960 -10.87 14.84 -75.99
C LEU A 960 -12.25 14.82 -76.63
N ARG A 961 -13.05 15.86 -76.42
CA ARG A 961 -14.35 16.04 -77.04
C ARG A 961 -14.37 17.31 -77.88
N LEU A 962 -14.48 17.15 -79.18
CA LEU A 962 -14.50 18.24 -80.14
C LEU A 962 -15.93 18.62 -80.47
N SER A 963 -16.27 19.90 -80.34
CA SER A 963 -17.61 20.44 -80.62
C SER A 963 -17.56 21.62 -81.60
N ASN A 964 -18.58 21.77 -82.44
CA ASN A 964 -18.72 22.95 -83.32
C ASN A 964 -19.25 24.17 -82.55
N ALA A 965 -19.35 25.32 -83.21
CA ALA A 965 -19.85 26.56 -82.59
C ALA A 965 -21.31 26.49 -82.08
N LEU A 966 -22.09 25.50 -82.49
CA LEU A 966 -23.46 25.24 -82.00
C LEU A 966 -23.48 24.29 -80.79
N GLY A 967 -22.32 23.86 -80.28
CA GLY A 967 -22.19 22.91 -79.17
C GLY A 967 -22.42 21.45 -79.54
N GLN A 968 -22.57 21.13 -80.83
CA GLN A 968 -22.72 19.74 -81.29
C GLN A 968 -21.35 19.05 -81.30
N VAL A 969 -21.28 17.84 -80.74
CA VAL A 969 -20.06 17.03 -80.71
C VAL A 969 -19.79 16.47 -82.10
N VAL A 970 -18.60 16.75 -82.62
CA VAL A 970 -18.16 16.34 -83.95
C VAL A 970 -17.17 15.18 -83.90
N SER A 971 -16.41 15.08 -82.81
CA SER A 971 -15.49 13.95 -82.59
C SER A 971 -15.21 13.75 -81.10
N THR A 972 -14.91 12.52 -80.71
CA THR A 972 -14.40 12.19 -79.37
C THR A 972 -13.25 11.21 -79.51
N LYS A 973 -12.15 11.45 -78.78
CA LYS A 973 -10.96 10.62 -78.84
C LYS A 973 -10.36 10.48 -77.45
N LYS A 974 -10.09 9.26 -77.02
CA LYS A 974 -9.26 8.99 -75.84
C LYS A 974 -7.82 8.76 -76.25
N GLY A 975 -6.87 9.16 -75.42
CA GLY A 975 -5.45 8.88 -75.64
C GLY A 975 -4.57 9.38 -74.51
N GLU A 976 -3.32 8.95 -74.54
CA GLU A 976 -2.29 9.37 -73.58
C GLU A 976 -1.53 10.60 -74.11
N LEU A 977 -1.35 11.60 -73.25
CA LEU A 977 -0.45 12.73 -73.49
C LEU A 977 0.96 12.40 -72.91
N PRO A 978 2.04 13.12 -73.26
CA PRO A 978 2.12 14.57 -73.31
C PRO A 978 1.80 15.19 -74.68
N SER A 979 1.65 14.39 -75.76
CA SER A 979 1.24 14.91 -77.07
C SER A 979 0.34 13.95 -77.83
N MET A 980 -0.81 14.42 -78.33
CA MET A 980 -1.68 13.66 -79.23
C MET A 980 -2.10 14.49 -80.43
N SER A 981 -2.49 13.81 -81.51
CA SER A 981 -3.02 14.45 -82.71
C SER A 981 -4.49 14.12 -82.93
N LEU A 982 -5.22 15.10 -83.42
CA LEU A 982 -6.60 15.01 -83.91
C LEU A 982 -6.59 15.29 -85.41
N ASP A 983 -7.05 14.33 -86.20
CA ASP A 983 -7.33 14.57 -87.61
C ASP A 983 -8.65 15.33 -87.73
N VAL A 984 -8.57 16.54 -88.26
CA VAL A 984 -9.67 17.48 -88.46
C VAL A 984 -9.87 17.79 -89.94
N THR A 985 -9.27 17.01 -90.84
CA THR A 985 -9.28 17.23 -92.30
C THR A 985 -10.71 17.32 -92.85
N ASN A 986 -11.63 16.50 -92.33
CA ASN A 986 -13.02 16.42 -92.78
C ASN A 986 -13.96 17.46 -92.14
N LEU A 987 -13.44 18.34 -91.28
CA LEU A 987 -14.24 19.40 -90.67
C LEU A 987 -14.42 20.57 -91.63
N SER A 988 -15.63 21.13 -91.69
CA SER A 988 -15.89 22.36 -92.42
C SER A 988 -15.11 23.52 -91.83
N LYS A 989 -14.73 24.50 -92.66
CA LYS A 989 -14.05 25.73 -92.20
C LYS A 989 -14.91 26.43 -91.14
N GLY A 990 -14.31 26.85 -90.03
CA GLY A 990 -15.05 27.49 -88.95
C GLY A 990 -14.42 27.34 -87.59
N LEU A 991 -15.17 27.75 -86.57
CA LEU A 991 -14.74 27.74 -85.18
C LEU A 991 -15.16 26.46 -84.45
N TYR A 992 -14.22 25.86 -83.73
CA TYR A 992 -14.44 24.66 -82.94
C TYR A 992 -13.91 24.82 -81.51
N PHE A 993 -14.51 24.07 -80.59
CA PHE A 993 -14.14 23.98 -79.19
C PHE A 993 -13.70 22.57 -78.86
N LEU A 994 -12.50 22.42 -78.31
CA LEU A 994 -11.94 21.18 -77.84
C LEU A 994 -12.04 21.14 -76.32
N ASN A 995 -12.94 20.33 -75.79
CA ASN A 995 -13.01 19.97 -74.39
C ASN A 995 -12.01 18.84 -74.11
N ILE A 996 -11.27 18.97 -73.02
CA ILE A 996 -10.21 18.06 -72.59
C ILE A 996 -10.51 17.71 -71.15
N ASP A 997 -10.86 16.44 -70.89
CA ASP A 997 -11.23 15.95 -69.57
C ASP A 997 -10.22 14.88 -69.13
N SER A 998 -9.60 15.04 -67.96
CA SER A 998 -8.75 14.02 -67.34
C SER A 998 -9.58 13.02 -66.55
N GLU A 999 -9.06 11.80 -66.35
CA GLU A 999 -9.74 10.78 -65.52
C GLU A 999 -9.80 11.18 -64.03
N ASN A 1000 -8.98 12.14 -63.59
CA ASN A 1000 -8.95 12.68 -62.23
C ASN A 1000 -9.88 13.90 -62.04
N GLY A 1001 -10.72 14.22 -63.04
CA GLY A 1001 -11.77 15.26 -62.92
C GLY A 1001 -11.39 16.67 -63.36
N ASN A 1002 -10.20 16.88 -63.93
CA ASN A 1002 -9.79 18.18 -64.47
C ASN A 1002 -10.30 18.37 -65.92
N SER A 1003 -11.06 19.44 -66.16
CA SER A 1003 -11.64 19.75 -67.49
C SER A 1003 -11.18 21.11 -68.02
N LYS A 1004 -10.74 21.20 -69.28
CA LYS A 1004 -10.41 22.47 -69.95
C LYS A 1004 -11.00 22.54 -71.36
N THR A 1005 -11.48 23.72 -71.76
CA THR A 1005 -11.99 23.96 -73.12
C THR A 1005 -11.06 24.89 -73.88
N ILE A 1006 -10.62 24.49 -75.07
CA ILE A 1006 -9.72 25.27 -75.92
C ILE A 1006 -10.39 25.55 -77.26
N LYS A 1007 -10.33 26.81 -77.69
CA LYS A 1007 -10.88 27.27 -78.96
C LYS A 1007 -9.84 27.15 -80.08
N PHE A 1008 -10.21 26.57 -81.22
CA PHE A 1008 -9.38 26.62 -82.42
C PHE A 1008 -10.18 26.88 -83.70
N ILE A 1009 -9.48 27.35 -84.74
CA ILE A 1009 -10.04 27.71 -86.05
C ILE A 1009 -9.59 26.66 -87.07
N LYS A 1010 -10.55 26.06 -87.80
CA LYS A 1010 -10.30 25.22 -88.98
C LYS A 1010 -10.30 26.10 -90.23
N ASN A 1011 -9.18 26.10 -90.94
CA ASN A 1011 -8.99 26.83 -92.21
C ASN A 1011 -9.57 26.14 -93.43
#